data_AF-A0A0S4IK69-F1
#
_entry.id   AF-A0A0S4IK69-F1
#
_cell.length_a   1.000
_cell.length_b   1.000
_cell.length_c   1.000
_cell.angle_alpha   90.00
_cell.angle_beta   90.00
_cell.angle_gamma   90.00
#
_symmetry.space_group_name_H-M   'P 1'
#
loop_
_entity.id
_entity.type
_entity.pdbx_description
1 polymer ?
#
loop_
_entity_poly.entity_id
_entity_poly.type
_entity_poly.pdbx_seq_one_letter_code
_entity_poly.pdbx_strand_id
1 'polypeptide(L)'
;MKRARVFPDSRVTFPTHYVSKCGIATTTLPLLLQRGQRGRTPPQYYNPHTWPKHWTATDIKSALDGNLVNPGDLPNYESLAMMLNIDLNALCILIRGCVKPPQIKEVDLESYLREHVDPKTENAEMPLQERELLLEHVNKGLARKDGSEKREVVLSYSPRGSGKTQFLKWFVHQKRSEAMKCGRVIVRCCGVTTRGKPQPLWLTKVLQVSKKNKNQQPQGSSDDGLCELIREHVESITGYLQDPSHYTTPDEAYATWKRETAWWFGIPPSKENVDPLIILDTCELLAEHEHKSLVHPPSETAEATPFTLLEAFCLAMPSPHSIVFIGSSAKFDERFSLTLANVTNIGLPPLTQDGHRSAITESWKTSMEESMRIPMYHLAGGMPSLLRLAEQHSTLGEFSDCFEAFQTAARSERIAAHDKWFPHAYTCLLASSTKAKVLGSDPIVVNPSWRDPMENLKMTYDEAMINSIGSYDKVTSRIMVPPIAFDDAAVTRPDAPILPSQLHPFLYSGAAQHFGKNSPLERSQQFDKPFLFAVYARYLLALWKGTSGGPWVPLAKVFEGALQPEQQAVMERYEVNLSRGVNIVKNSPAPKHAVTFTGTYEDAAKNAVTYLGGNAHHDAYIWCREAPLNATGERVQAKMPKEQTKSTFAIPLLLRHETRKALSHLEPQRRQSKAASKQVTLLLLVNQKPCDVCKDHVNDIVMINAAAMSNTSWLW
;
A
#
# COMPACT_ATOMS: atom_id res chain seq x y z
N MET A 1 -23.30 24.40 51.97
CA MET A 1 -24.01 23.48 51.06
C MET A 1 -23.03 22.89 50.05
N LYS A 2 -22.54 21.67 50.30
CA LYS A 2 -21.67 20.91 49.39
C LYS A 2 -22.56 20.05 48.50
N ARG A 3 -22.53 20.21 47.17
CA ARG A 3 -23.17 19.29 46.23
C ARG A 3 -22.12 18.36 45.63
N ALA A 4 -22.26 17.08 45.96
CA ALA A 4 -21.49 15.98 45.40
C ALA A 4 -21.84 15.77 43.93
N ARG A 5 -20.83 15.49 43.10
CA ARG A 5 -21.02 14.96 41.74
C ARG A 5 -21.07 13.44 41.82
N VAL A 6 -22.19 12.88 41.39
CA VAL A 6 -22.39 11.46 41.12
C VAL A 6 -21.88 11.20 39.70
N PHE A 7 -20.97 10.24 39.54
CA PHE A 7 -20.63 9.66 38.23
C PHE A 7 -21.56 8.45 37.98
N PRO A 8 -22.20 8.31 36.82
CA PRO A 8 -22.85 7.06 36.45
C PRO A 8 -21.81 6.11 35.86
N ASP A 9 -21.66 4.97 36.54
CA ASP A 9 -20.97 3.78 36.06
C ASP A 9 -21.79 3.18 34.91
N SER A 10 -21.29 3.31 33.67
CA SER A 10 -21.90 2.69 32.49
C SER A 10 -20.97 1.59 31.98
N ARG A 11 -21.12 0.40 32.58
CA ARG A 11 -20.61 -0.85 32.01
C ARG A 11 -21.40 -1.14 30.74
N VAL A 12 -20.84 -0.79 29.60
CA VAL A 12 -21.27 -1.31 28.30
C VAL A 12 -20.73 -2.74 28.18
N THR A 13 -21.58 -3.71 28.47
CA THR A 13 -21.37 -5.11 28.06
C THR A 13 -21.54 -5.21 26.55
N PHE A 14 -20.45 -5.49 25.83
CA PHE A 14 -20.50 -5.83 24.40
C PHE A 14 -20.99 -7.27 24.22
N PRO A 15 -22.04 -7.54 23.43
CA PRO A 15 -22.36 -8.88 23.00
C PRO A 15 -21.42 -9.28 21.85
N THR A 16 -20.30 -9.93 22.18
CA THR A 16 -19.60 -10.78 21.22
C THR A 16 -20.43 -12.04 21.02
N HIS A 17 -21.11 -12.17 19.89
CA HIS A 17 -21.30 -13.42 19.12
C HIS A 17 -22.30 -13.16 17.99
N TYR A 18 -21.78 -12.75 16.83
CA TYR A 18 -22.44 -13.02 15.55
C TYR A 18 -21.49 -13.95 14.77
N VAL A 19 -21.65 -15.25 15.01
CA VAL A 19 -20.99 -16.29 14.23
C VAL A 19 -21.76 -16.40 12.92
N SER A 20 -21.21 -15.82 11.86
CA SER A 20 -21.64 -16.12 10.49
C SER A 20 -21.43 -17.62 10.24
N LYS A 21 -22.54 -18.37 10.16
CA LYS A 21 -22.56 -19.75 9.72
C LYS A 21 -22.38 -19.80 8.20
N CYS A 22 -21.15 -19.62 7.73
CA CYS A 22 -20.71 -20.21 6.47
C CYS A 22 -19.97 -21.50 6.83
N GLY A 23 -20.71 -22.62 6.80
CA GLY A 23 -20.16 -23.95 6.94
C GLY A 23 -19.39 -24.32 5.67
N ILE A 24 -18.15 -23.82 5.55
CA ILE A 24 -17.16 -24.41 4.66
C ILE A 24 -16.42 -25.43 5.51
N ALA A 25 -16.59 -26.71 5.18
CA ALA A 25 -15.78 -27.78 5.74
C ALA A 25 -14.32 -27.55 5.36
N THR A 26 -13.56 -26.91 6.24
CA THR A 26 -12.11 -26.87 6.17
C THR A 26 -11.60 -28.29 6.47
N THR A 27 -11.43 -29.09 5.42
CA THR A 27 -10.50 -30.22 5.41
C THR A 27 -9.08 -29.67 5.42
N THR A 28 -8.67 -29.11 6.56
CA THR A 28 -7.25 -29.04 6.92
C THR A 28 -6.80 -30.48 7.15
N LEU A 29 -6.08 -31.05 6.18
CA LEU A 29 -5.22 -32.22 6.38
C LEU A 29 -3.91 -31.70 6.97
N PRO A 30 -3.62 -31.89 8.26
CA PRO A 30 -2.27 -31.74 8.75
C PRO A 30 -1.53 -33.03 8.37
N LEU A 31 -0.55 -32.94 7.47
CA LEU A 31 0.48 -33.98 7.30
C LEU A 31 1.48 -33.95 8.46
N LEU A 32 0.96 -33.96 9.69
CA LEU A 32 1.71 -34.12 10.93
C LEU A 32 1.01 -35.19 11.79
N LEU A 33 1.58 -36.39 11.74
CA LEU A 33 1.52 -37.44 12.77
C LEU A 33 0.15 -37.65 13.44
N GLN A 34 -0.78 -38.30 12.73
CA GLN A 34 -1.85 -39.06 13.38
C GLN A 34 -1.24 -40.24 14.14
N ARG A 35 -0.89 -39.99 15.40
CA ARG A 35 -0.45 -41.00 16.36
C ARG A 35 -1.67 -41.57 17.07
N GLY A 36 -2.47 -42.36 16.36
CA GLY A 36 -3.64 -43.04 16.92
C GLY A 36 -4.41 -43.80 15.85
N GLN A 37 -4.25 -45.13 15.82
CA GLN A 37 -4.75 -46.09 14.82
C GLN A 37 -4.00 -46.10 13.47
N ARG A 38 -2.89 -46.84 13.46
CA ARG A 38 -2.06 -47.14 12.28
C ARG A 38 -2.83 -48.01 11.27
N GLY A 39 -3.52 -47.39 10.33
CA GLY A 39 -3.55 -47.95 8.98
C GLY A 39 -2.09 -48.02 8.51
N ARG A 40 -1.50 -49.21 8.42
CA ARG A 40 -0.12 -49.34 7.91
C ARG A 40 -0.14 -48.86 6.46
N THR A 41 0.41 -47.67 6.21
CA THR A 41 0.71 -47.24 4.85
C THR A 41 1.60 -48.29 4.19
N PRO A 42 1.29 -48.71 2.95
CA PRO A 42 2.07 -49.73 2.27
C PRO A 42 3.54 -49.29 2.15
N PRO A 43 4.50 -50.22 2.28
CA PRO A 43 5.92 -49.91 2.13
C PRO A 43 6.20 -49.30 0.75
N GLN A 44 6.99 -48.23 0.73
CA GLN A 44 7.38 -47.52 -0.48
C GLN A 44 8.77 -48.00 -0.92
N TYR A 45 8.91 -48.53 -2.15
CA TYR A 45 10.16 -49.14 -2.63
C TYR A 45 11.38 -48.20 -2.61
N TYR A 46 11.19 -46.89 -2.57
CA TYR A 46 12.27 -45.90 -2.56
C TYR A 46 12.56 -45.34 -1.15
N ASN A 47 11.79 -45.74 -0.13
CA ASN A 47 11.90 -45.23 1.23
C ASN A 47 11.97 -46.35 2.28
N PRO A 48 13.19 -46.79 2.64
CA PRO A 48 13.42 -47.80 3.67
C PRO A 48 12.80 -47.52 5.04
N HIS A 49 12.53 -46.25 5.41
CA HIS A 49 11.86 -45.94 6.68
C HIS A 49 10.41 -46.46 6.76
N THR A 50 9.80 -46.73 5.61
CA THR A 50 8.45 -47.31 5.54
C THR A 50 8.47 -48.84 5.54
N TRP A 51 9.66 -49.44 5.46
CA TRP A 51 9.80 -50.89 5.37
C TRP A 51 9.68 -51.53 6.77
N PRO A 52 8.97 -52.66 6.88
CA PRO A 52 9.02 -53.48 8.08
C PRO A 52 10.44 -53.93 8.40
N LYS A 53 10.88 -53.71 9.65
CA LYS A 53 12.25 -54.08 10.10
C LYS A 53 12.60 -55.56 9.93
N HIS A 54 11.61 -56.44 9.80
CA HIS A 54 11.80 -57.88 9.62
C HIS A 54 11.90 -58.32 8.15
N TRP A 55 11.92 -57.38 7.21
CA TRP A 55 12.10 -57.70 5.79
C TRP A 55 13.43 -58.41 5.53
N THR A 56 13.33 -59.50 4.78
CA THR A 56 14.45 -60.31 4.30
C THR A 56 14.98 -59.79 2.96
N ALA A 57 16.12 -60.32 2.51
CA ALA A 57 16.65 -60.03 1.17
C ALA A 57 15.62 -60.29 0.06
N THR A 58 14.82 -61.35 0.20
CA THR A 58 13.74 -61.70 -0.74
C THR A 58 12.62 -60.66 -0.74
N ASP A 59 12.22 -60.15 0.43
CA ASP A 59 11.18 -59.12 0.55
C ASP A 59 11.64 -57.80 -0.09
N ILE A 60 12.89 -57.40 0.18
CA ILE A 60 13.50 -56.21 -0.43
C ILE A 60 13.60 -56.38 -1.93
N LYS A 61 14.09 -57.52 -2.43
CA LYS A 61 14.15 -57.82 -3.86
C LYS A 61 12.78 -57.69 -4.52
N SER A 62 11.75 -58.26 -3.91
CA SER A 62 10.37 -58.17 -4.39
C SER A 62 9.88 -56.72 -4.44
N ALA A 63 10.18 -55.92 -3.41
CA ALA A 63 9.79 -54.51 -3.37
C ALA A 63 10.52 -53.65 -4.43
N LEU A 64 11.78 -53.97 -4.73
CA LEU A 64 12.60 -53.22 -5.70
C LEU A 64 12.40 -53.68 -7.15
N ASP A 65 11.81 -54.86 -7.37
CA ASP A 65 11.62 -55.42 -8.71
C ASP A 65 10.81 -54.49 -9.62
N GLY A 66 11.22 -54.36 -10.88
CA GLY A 66 10.69 -53.39 -11.84
C GLY A 66 11.06 -51.91 -11.59
N ASN A 67 11.52 -51.57 -10.39
CA ASN A 67 11.85 -50.20 -9.97
C ASN A 67 13.34 -49.88 -10.02
N LEU A 68 14.22 -50.82 -10.38
CA LEU A 68 15.66 -50.55 -10.52
C LEU A 68 15.98 -49.63 -11.71
N VAL A 69 16.95 -48.72 -11.54
CA VAL A 69 17.49 -47.88 -12.62
C VAL A 69 18.14 -48.76 -13.69
N ASN A 70 18.98 -49.69 -13.26
CA ASN A 70 19.71 -50.63 -14.12
C ASN A 70 19.36 -52.08 -13.73
N PRO A 71 18.37 -52.71 -14.39
CA PRO A 71 17.97 -54.08 -14.06
C PRO A 71 19.08 -55.14 -14.22
N GLY A 72 20.12 -54.84 -15.00
CA GLY A 72 21.28 -55.72 -15.20
C GLY A 72 22.35 -55.63 -14.11
N ASP A 73 22.27 -54.64 -13.22
CA ASP A 73 23.20 -54.41 -12.11
C ASP A 73 22.44 -54.50 -10.78
N LEU A 74 22.25 -55.73 -10.30
CA LEU A 74 21.40 -56.01 -9.15
C LEU A 74 22.12 -55.63 -7.84
N PRO A 75 21.45 -54.93 -6.91
CA PRO A 75 22.04 -54.64 -5.61
C PRO A 75 22.18 -55.92 -4.77
N ASN A 76 23.14 -55.93 -3.84
CA ASN A 76 23.31 -57.02 -2.88
C ASN A 76 22.20 -56.97 -1.81
N TYR A 77 21.11 -57.70 -2.04
CA TYR A 77 19.90 -57.67 -1.21
C TYR A 77 20.15 -58.13 0.24
N GLU A 78 21.08 -59.05 0.46
CA GLU A 78 21.48 -59.51 1.80
C GLU A 78 22.11 -58.37 2.61
N SER A 79 22.98 -57.58 1.97
CA SER A 79 23.59 -56.39 2.59
C SER A 79 22.54 -55.33 2.89
N LEU A 80 21.57 -55.12 1.98
CA LEU A 80 20.46 -54.18 2.21
C LEU A 80 19.59 -54.61 3.40
N ALA A 81 19.27 -55.90 3.53
CA ALA A 81 18.50 -56.44 4.66
C ALA A 81 19.25 -56.31 5.99
N MET A 82 20.57 -56.50 5.97
CA MET A 82 21.41 -56.27 7.14
C MET A 82 21.42 -54.78 7.53
N MET A 83 21.59 -53.87 6.56
CA MET A 83 21.60 -52.42 6.81
C MET A 83 20.26 -51.90 7.31
N LEU A 84 19.13 -52.49 6.90
CA LEU A 84 17.80 -52.11 7.40
C LEU A 84 17.71 -52.18 8.95
N ASN A 85 18.52 -53.03 9.57
CA ASN A 85 18.56 -53.22 11.01
C ASN A 85 19.66 -52.41 11.72
N ILE A 86 20.68 -51.94 10.98
CA ILE A 86 21.88 -51.31 11.54
C ILE A 86 21.91 -49.82 11.25
N ASP A 87 21.78 -49.44 9.98
CA ASP A 87 21.96 -48.08 9.49
C ASP A 87 20.97 -47.78 8.36
N LEU A 88 19.82 -47.23 8.76
CA LEU A 88 18.77 -46.83 7.82
C LEU A 88 19.21 -45.71 6.87
N ASN A 89 20.11 -44.83 7.30
CA ASN A 89 20.53 -43.69 6.48
C ASN A 89 21.43 -44.16 5.33
N ALA A 90 22.42 -45.00 5.65
CA ALA A 90 23.25 -45.65 4.63
C ALA A 90 22.41 -46.48 3.65
N LEU A 91 21.42 -47.23 4.16
CA LEU A 91 20.49 -47.97 3.31
C LEU A 91 19.73 -47.05 2.36
N CYS A 92 19.19 -45.93 2.85
CA CYS A 92 18.44 -45.00 2.00
C CYS A 92 19.30 -44.43 0.86
N ILE A 93 20.57 -44.10 1.13
CA ILE A 93 21.51 -43.62 0.12
C ILE A 93 21.72 -44.69 -0.97
N LEU A 94 21.96 -45.94 -0.57
CA LEU A 94 22.16 -47.05 -1.51
C LEU A 94 20.90 -47.33 -2.34
N ILE A 95 19.73 -47.39 -1.70
CA ILE A 95 18.47 -47.63 -2.40
C ILE A 95 18.23 -46.56 -3.46
N ARG A 96 18.44 -45.28 -3.13
CA ARG A 96 18.27 -44.17 -4.08
C ARG A 96 19.19 -44.24 -5.29
N GLY A 97 20.41 -44.75 -5.13
CA GLY A 97 21.34 -44.98 -6.24
C GLY A 97 20.90 -46.11 -7.18
N CYS A 98 20.13 -47.07 -6.66
CA CYS A 98 19.74 -48.28 -7.38
C CYS A 98 18.33 -48.21 -7.98
N VAL A 99 17.44 -47.36 -7.46
CA VAL A 99 16.01 -47.30 -7.86
C VAL A 99 15.65 -46.06 -8.67
N LYS A 100 14.69 -46.21 -9.57
CA LYS A 100 14.04 -45.13 -10.31
C LYS A 100 13.33 -44.19 -9.32
N PRO A 101 13.25 -42.89 -9.64
CA PRO A 101 12.42 -41.96 -8.89
C PRO A 101 10.99 -42.48 -8.74
N PRO A 102 10.28 -42.12 -7.66
CA PRO A 102 8.86 -42.43 -7.51
C PRO A 102 8.03 -41.91 -8.68
N GLN A 103 6.83 -42.45 -8.85
CA GLN A 103 5.86 -41.85 -9.77
C GLN A 103 5.67 -40.37 -9.40
N ILE A 104 5.96 -39.50 -10.37
CA ILE A 104 6.03 -38.06 -10.16
C ILE A 104 4.63 -37.57 -9.81
N LYS A 105 4.43 -37.20 -8.55
CA LYS A 105 3.30 -36.37 -8.14
C LYS A 105 3.79 -34.93 -8.18
N GLU A 106 3.42 -34.20 -9.22
CA GLU A 106 3.67 -32.76 -9.28
C GLU A 106 3.10 -32.07 -8.04
N VAL A 107 3.79 -31.04 -7.58
CA VAL A 107 3.27 -30.16 -6.53
C VAL A 107 2.07 -29.42 -7.10
N ASP A 108 0.92 -29.57 -6.45
CA ASP A 108 -0.28 -28.80 -6.79
C ASP A 108 -0.07 -27.34 -6.40
N LEU A 109 0.15 -26.49 -7.41
CA LEU A 109 0.52 -25.09 -7.24
C LEU A 109 -0.50 -24.33 -6.38
N GLU A 110 -1.79 -24.51 -6.65
CA GLU A 110 -2.84 -23.77 -5.97
C GLU A 110 -3.00 -24.20 -4.51
N SER A 111 -2.98 -25.52 -4.24
CA SER A 111 -3.02 -26.03 -2.86
C SER A 111 -1.81 -25.56 -2.06
N TYR A 112 -0.60 -25.59 -2.66
CA TYR A 112 0.61 -25.12 -1.99
C TYR A 112 0.54 -23.62 -1.67
N LEU A 113 0.14 -22.77 -2.63
CA LEU A 113 0.05 -21.33 -2.40
C LEU A 113 -1.03 -20.99 -1.36
N ARG A 114 -2.15 -21.73 -1.37
CA ARG A 114 -3.21 -21.58 -0.37
C ARG A 114 -2.74 -21.95 1.04
N GLU A 115 -1.93 -23.00 1.17
CA GLU A 115 -1.38 -23.44 2.45
C GLU A 115 -0.35 -22.45 3.02
N HIS A 116 0.55 -21.94 2.18
CA HIS A 116 1.75 -21.23 2.68
C HIS A 116 1.71 -19.69 2.59
N VAL A 117 0.73 -19.10 1.89
CA VAL A 117 0.69 -17.64 1.64
C VAL A 117 -0.46 -16.94 2.35
N ASP A 118 -1.69 -17.17 1.91
CA ASP A 118 -2.91 -16.72 2.60
C ASP A 118 -4.11 -17.52 2.05
N PRO A 119 -4.79 -18.33 2.88
CA PRO A 119 -5.92 -19.14 2.43
C PRO A 119 -7.14 -18.31 2.02
N LYS A 120 -7.20 -17.02 2.39
CA LYS A 120 -8.34 -16.13 2.07
C LYS A 120 -8.22 -15.46 0.70
N THR A 121 -7.08 -15.59 0.03
CA THR A 121 -6.83 -14.92 -1.24
C THR A 121 -7.31 -15.78 -2.41
N GLU A 122 -7.64 -15.11 -3.52
CA GLU A 122 -8.16 -15.71 -4.75
C GLU A 122 -7.17 -16.70 -5.38
N ASN A 123 -7.65 -17.43 -6.40
CA ASN A 123 -6.84 -18.37 -7.16
C ASN A 123 -5.63 -17.69 -7.83
N ALA A 124 -4.54 -18.43 -7.97
CA ALA A 124 -3.30 -17.91 -8.55
C ALA A 124 -3.42 -17.51 -10.04
N GLU A 125 -4.39 -18.07 -10.75
CA GLU A 125 -4.61 -17.78 -12.18
C GLU A 125 -5.33 -16.45 -12.43
N MET A 126 -5.85 -15.80 -11.38
CA MET A 126 -6.63 -14.57 -11.54
C MET A 126 -5.77 -13.48 -12.18
N PRO A 127 -6.17 -12.93 -13.35
CA PRO A 127 -5.42 -11.88 -14.01
C PRO A 127 -5.37 -10.62 -13.15
N LEU A 128 -4.30 -9.84 -13.28
CA LEU A 128 -4.12 -8.60 -12.53
C LEU A 128 -3.88 -7.44 -13.48
N GLN A 129 -4.88 -6.59 -13.56
CA GLN A 129 -4.92 -5.47 -14.49
C GLN A 129 -3.78 -4.49 -14.22
N GLU A 130 -3.13 -4.06 -15.31
CA GLU A 130 -2.04 -3.06 -15.30
C GLU A 130 -0.76 -3.57 -14.61
N ARG A 131 -0.62 -4.89 -14.44
CA ARG A 131 0.52 -5.51 -13.74
C ARG A 131 1.41 -6.35 -14.63
N GLU A 132 1.08 -6.53 -15.91
CA GLU A 132 1.84 -7.36 -16.85
C GLU A 132 3.28 -6.88 -16.98
N LEU A 133 3.51 -5.57 -17.11
CA LEU A 133 4.85 -4.98 -17.18
C LEU A 133 5.65 -5.24 -15.89
N LEU A 134 4.98 -5.33 -14.73
CA LEU A 134 5.65 -5.64 -13.47
C LEU A 134 6.11 -7.10 -13.42
N LEU A 135 5.39 -8.04 -14.05
CA LEU A 135 5.88 -9.43 -14.19
C LEU A 135 7.20 -9.47 -14.96
N GLU A 136 7.30 -8.70 -16.04
CA GLU A 136 8.54 -8.61 -16.82
C GLU A 136 9.66 -7.95 -16.02
N HIS A 137 9.36 -6.93 -15.21
CA HIS A 137 10.34 -6.34 -14.31
C HIS A 137 10.82 -7.32 -13.23
N VAL A 138 9.93 -8.14 -12.65
CA VAL A 138 10.34 -9.21 -11.72
C VAL A 138 11.23 -10.21 -12.44
N ASN A 139 10.82 -10.69 -13.61
CA ASN A 139 11.60 -11.70 -14.35
C ASN A 139 12.99 -11.18 -14.75
N LYS A 140 13.06 -9.94 -15.25
CA LYS A 140 14.33 -9.26 -15.55
C LYS A 140 15.18 -9.03 -14.31
N GLY A 141 14.55 -8.66 -13.20
CA GLY A 141 15.24 -8.44 -11.92
C GLY A 141 15.78 -9.72 -11.28
N LEU A 142 15.24 -10.88 -11.64
CA LEU A 142 15.74 -12.20 -11.21
C LEU A 142 16.73 -12.82 -12.19
N ALA A 143 16.85 -12.30 -13.41
CA ALA A 143 17.76 -12.84 -14.41
C ALA A 143 19.21 -12.67 -13.95
N ARG A 144 19.98 -13.76 -14.01
CA ARG A 144 21.40 -13.75 -13.66
C ARG A 144 22.14 -12.74 -14.55
N LYS A 145 22.96 -11.89 -13.93
CA LYS A 145 23.85 -10.98 -14.65
C LYS A 145 25.23 -11.60 -14.79
N ASP A 146 25.65 -11.80 -16.03
CA ASP A 146 26.98 -12.36 -16.31
C ASP A 146 28.07 -11.46 -15.73
N GLY A 147 29.06 -12.10 -15.08
CA GLY A 147 30.17 -11.40 -14.42
C GLY A 147 29.83 -10.73 -13.08
N SER A 148 28.58 -10.80 -12.61
CA SER A 148 28.19 -10.30 -11.29
C SER A 148 28.23 -11.42 -10.25
N GLU A 149 28.99 -11.21 -9.17
CA GLU A 149 28.94 -12.04 -7.95
C GLU A 149 27.85 -11.55 -6.97
N LYS A 150 27.10 -10.51 -7.32
CA LYS A 150 25.99 -10.03 -6.49
C LYS A 150 24.76 -10.90 -6.69
N ARG A 151 23.97 -11.03 -5.62
CA ARG A 151 22.67 -11.68 -5.62
C ARG A 151 21.66 -10.82 -6.38
N GLU A 152 20.75 -11.45 -7.10
CA GLU A 152 19.67 -10.75 -7.78
C GLU A 152 18.44 -10.74 -6.86
N VAL A 153 18.02 -9.56 -6.42
CA VAL A 153 16.93 -9.42 -5.46
C VAL A 153 15.81 -8.60 -6.06
N VAL A 154 14.60 -9.13 -6.02
CA VAL A 154 13.39 -8.36 -6.33
C VAL A 154 12.66 -8.01 -5.04
N LEU A 155 12.33 -6.74 -4.89
CA LEU A 155 11.69 -6.20 -3.71
C LEU A 155 10.38 -5.53 -4.09
N SER A 156 9.35 -5.73 -3.28
CA SER A 156 8.11 -4.96 -3.35
C SER A 156 7.74 -4.47 -1.96
N TYR A 157 7.98 -3.18 -1.68
CA TYR A 157 7.35 -2.49 -0.56
C TYR A 157 6.23 -1.59 -1.06
N SER A 158 5.00 -1.91 -0.68
CA SER A 158 3.80 -1.15 -1.06
C SER A 158 2.76 -1.25 0.06
N PRO A 159 1.85 -0.28 0.20
CA PRO A 159 0.89 -0.29 1.30
C PRO A 159 0.09 -1.58 1.41
N ARG A 160 -0.41 -1.88 2.61
CA ARG A 160 -1.41 -2.92 2.82
C ARG A 160 -2.60 -2.70 1.87
N GLY A 161 -3.12 -3.80 1.33
CA GLY A 161 -4.23 -3.76 0.38
C GLY A 161 -3.86 -3.49 -1.09
N SER A 162 -2.58 -3.29 -1.42
CA SER A 162 -2.14 -3.01 -2.81
C SER A 162 -2.19 -4.22 -3.76
N GLY A 163 -2.61 -5.40 -3.28
CA GLY A 163 -2.67 -6.63 -4.08
C GLY A 163 -1.36 -7.44 -4.13
N LYS A 164 -0.37 -7.13 -3.30
CA LYS A 164 0.94 -7.81 -3.18
C LYS A 164 0.88 -9.33 -3.24
N THR A 165 0.12 -9.93 -2.32
CA THR A 165 -0.01 -11.39 -2.20
C THR A 165 -0.61 -12.01 -3.45
N GLN A 166 -1.62 -11.38 -4.03
CA GLN A 166 -2.23 -11.86 -5.27
C GLN A 166 -1.28 -11.72 -6.46
N PHE A 167 -0.53 -10.62 -6.53
CA PHE A 167 0.51 -10.42 -7.54
C PHE A 167 1.59 -11.49 -7.49
N LEU A 168 2.02 -11.88 -6.28
CA LEU A 168 2.92 -13.00 -6.08
C LEU A 168 2.35 -14.29 -6.68
N LYS A 169 1.12 -14.65 -6.31
CA LYS A 169 0.50 -15.89 -6.79
C LYS A 169 0.42 -15.91 -8.32
N TRP A 170 0.00 -14.80 -8.90
CA TRP A 170 -0.08 -14.63 -10.34
C TRP A 170 1.30 -14.71 -11.01
N PHE A 171 2.34 -14.11 -10.42
CA PHE A 171 3.72 -14.25 -10.90
C PHE A 171 4.20 -15.71 -10.87
N VAL A 172 3.95 -16.43 -9.76
CA VAL A 172 4.33 -17.84 -9.65
C VAL A 172 3.61 -18.66 -10.71
N HIS A 173 2.31 -18.47 -10.88
CA HIS A 173 1.53 -19.17 -11.91
C HIS A 173 2.01 -18.87 -13.34
N GLN A 174 2.24 -17.60 -13.68
CA GLN A 174 2.59 -17.18 -15.05
C GLN A 174 4.04 -17.46 -15.43
N LYS A 175 4.99 -17.29 -14.50
CA LYS A 175 6.43 -17.29 -14.82
C LYS A 175 7.21 -18.42 -14.15
N ARG A 176 6.65 -19.09 -13.15
CA ARG A 176 7.37 -20.07 -12.33
C ARG A 176 6.57 -21.34 -12.04
N SER A 177 5.49 -21.61 -12.76
CA SER A 177 4.60 -22.76 -12.52
C SER A 177 5.33 -24.09 -12.70
N GLU A 178 6.11 -24.23 -13.76
CA GLU A 178 6.90 -25.44 -14.02
C GLU A 178 7.97 -25.69 -12.96
N ALA A 179 8.66 -24.64 -12.51
CA ALA A 179 9.59 -24.72 -11.39
C ALA A 179 8.87 -25.10 -10.09
N MET A 180 7.70 -24.51 -9.84
CA MET A 180 6.89 -24.76 -8.66
C MET A 180 6.43 -26.22 -8.57
N LYS A 181 5.93 -26.78 -9.69
CA LYS A 181 5.46 -28.17 -9.80
C LYS A 181 6.54 -29.21 -9.49
N CYS A 182 7.80 -28.89 -9.78
CA CYS A 182 8.95 -29.73 -9.45
C CYS A 182 9.67 -29.31 -8.17
N GLY A 183 9.03 -28.47 -7.34
CA GLY A 183 9.52 -28.10 -6.02
C GLY A 183 10.75 -27.19 -6.02
N ARG A 184 11.03 -26.50 -7.14
CA ARG A 184 12.11 -25.51 -7.30
C ARG A 184 11.78 -24.13 -6.79
N VAL A 185 10.54 -23.90 -6.35
CA VAL A 185 10.13 -22.62 -5.80
C VAL A 185 9.66 -22.82 -4.36
N ILE A 186 10.19 -22.00 -3.46
CA ILE A 186 9.72 -21.90 -2.08
C ILE A 186 8.93 -20.61 -1.96
N VAL A 187 7.68 -20.71 -1.54
CA VAL A 187 6.86 -19.54 -1.20
C VAL A 187 6.44 -19.61 0.26
N ARG A 188 6.78 -18.59 1.05
CA ARG A 188 6.38 -18.50 2.47
C ARG A 188 5.87 -17.12 2.78
N CYS A 189 4.75 -17.04 3.48
CA CYS A 189 4.29 -15.81 4.12
C CYS A 189 4.70 -15.78 5.59
N CYS A 190 5.52 -14.80 6.00
CA CYS A 190 5.93 -14.65 7.40
C CYS A 190 4.72 -14.42 8.32
N GLY A 191 3.69 -13.72 7.84
CA GLY A 191 2.44 -13.48 8.55
C GLY A 191 1.57 -14.73 8.77
N VAL A 192 1.59 -15.71 7.88
CA VAL A 192 0.91 -17.01 8.10
C VAL A 192 1.75 -17.92 8.98
N THR A 193 3.06 -17.96 8.72
CA THR A 193 4.06 -18.76 9.46
C THR A 193 4.03 -18.44 10.96
N THR A 194 3.89 -17.18 11.34
CA THR A 194 3.79 -16.75 12.76
C THR A 194 2.48 -17.13 13.45
N ARG A 195 1.40 -17.36 12.69
CA ARG A 195 0.10 -17.77 13.24
C ARG A 195 0.05 -19.28 13.50
N GLY A 196 0.91 -20.06 12.84
CA GLY A 196 1.06 -21.49 13.08
C GLY A 196 1.60 -21.79 14.48
N LYS A 197 1.04 -22.80 15.15
CA LYS A 197 1.53 -23.34 16.42
C LYS A 197 1.82 -24.84 16.25
N PRO A 198 3.08 -25.29 16.44
CA PRO A 198 4.28 -24.49 16.73
C PRO A 198 4.71 -23.59 15.56
N GLN A 199 5.47 -22.53 15.86
CA GLN A 199 6.11 -21.70 14.83
C GLN A 199 7.13 -22.55 14.07
N PRO A 200 7.20 -22.46 12.73
CA PRO A 200 8.20 -23.18 11.93
C PRO A 200 9.64 -22.89 12.39
N LEU A 201 10.49 -23.91 12.30
CA LEU A 201 11.82 -23.87 12.90
C LEU A 201 12.70 -22.83 12.22
N TRP A 202 12.61 -22.73 10.88
CA TRP A 202 13.38 -21.77 10.08
C TRP A 202 13.17 -20.32 10.57
N LEU A 203 11.92 -19.89 10.75
CA LEU A 203 11.61 -18.53 11.17
C LEU A 203 12.02 -18.30 12.62
N THR A 204 11.87 -19.32 13.46
CA THR A 204 12.33 -19.28 14.85
C THR A 204 13.84 -19.02 14.91
N LYS A 205 14.65 -19.71 14.09
CA LYS A 205 16.11 -19.51 14.02
C LYS A 205 16.47 -18.10 13.55
N VAL A 206 15.82 -17.58 12.50
CA VAL A 206 16.06 -16.20 12.03
C VAL A 206 15.74 -15.17 13.13
N LEU A 207 14.60 -15.32 13.82
CA LEU A 207 14.17 -14.38 14.87
C LEU A 207 14.99 -14.50 16.16
N GLN A 208 15.63 -15.63 16.44
CA GLN A 208 16.49 -15.79 17.62
C GLN A 208 17.69 -14.85 17.58
N VAL A 209 18.17 -14.50 16.38
CA VAL A 209 19.28 -13.56 16.17
C VAL A 209 19.00 -12.18 16.77
N SER A 210 17.74 -11.72 16.80
CA SER A 210 17.37 -10.42 17.38
C SER A 210 17.15 -10.45 18.91
N LYS A 211 17.09 -11.63 19.57
CA LYS A 211 16.90 -11.75 21.04
C LYS A 211 18.19 -11.62 21.89
N LYS A 212 18.33 -10.57 22.70
CA LYS A 212 19.59 -10.19 23.40
C LYS A 212 19.70 -10.87 24.76
N ASN A 213 20.09 -12.14 24.82
CA ASN A 213 20.48 -12.71 26.11
C ASN A 213 21.96 -12.37 26.36
N LYS A 214 22.22 -11.42 27.27
CA LYS A 214 23.58 -10.93 27.61
C LYS A 214 24.57 -12.04 28.02
N ASN A 215 24.08 -13.23 28.35
CA ASN A 215 24.88 -14.33 28.90
C ASN A 215 24.83 -15.63 28.05
N GLN A 216 24.21 -15.62 26.86
CA GLN A 216 24.15 -16.81 26.01
C GLN A 216 24.70 -16.48 24.63
N GLN A 217 25.61 -17.32 24.12
CA GLN A 217 25.96 -17.27 22.71
C GLN A 217 24.67 -17.37 21.89
N PRO A 218 24.48 -16.51 20.87
CA PRO A 218 23.30 -16.57 20.02
C PRO A 218 23.22 -17.98 19.41
N GLN A 219 22.21 -18.74 19.82
CA GLN A 219 21.85 -19.99 19.17
C GLN A 219 21.03 -19.60 17.94
N GLY A 220 21.59 -19.81 16.76
CA GLY A 220 20.96 -19.54 15.47
C GLY A 220 21.57 -18.35 14.71
N SER A 221 21.75 -18.55 13.41
CA SER A 221 22.14 -17.56 12.40
C SER A 221 21.06 -17.45 11.32
N SER A 222 21.13 -16.38 10.51
CA SER A 222 20.30 -16.26 9.30
C SER A 222 20.56 -17.42 8.33
N ASP A 223 21.80 -17.93 8.29
CA ASP A 223 22.22 -19.10 7.52
C ASP A 223 21.49 -20.36 7.99
N ASP A 224 21.48 -20.62 9.30
CA ASP A 224 20.72 -21.76 9.86
C ASP A 224 19.23 -21.65 9.53
N GLY A 225 18.68 -20.44 9.57
CA GLY A 225 17.30 -20.17 9.17
C GLY A 225 17.03 -20.54 7.72
N LEU A 226 17.91 -20.13 6.79
CA LEU A 226 17.80 -20.47 5.38
C LEU A 226 17.94 -21.97 5.13
N CYS A 227 18.93 -22.60 5.75
CA CYS A 227 19.15 -24.04 5.64
C CYS A 227 17.92 -24.85 6.09
N GLU A 228 17.33 -24.50 7.24
CA GLU A 228 16.10 -25.16 7.72
C GLU A 228 14.91 -24.89 6.80
N LEU A 229 14.77 -23.68 6.25
CA LEU A 229 13.70 -23.38 5.30
C LEU A 229 13.75 -24.32 4.09
N ILE A 230 14.95 -24.50 3.53
CA ILE A 230 15.17 -25.38 2.39
C ILE A 230 14.93 -26.84 2.79
N ARG A 231 15.48 -27.28 3.92
CA ARG A 231 15.30 -28.65 4.43
C ARG A 231 13.82 -28.99 4.62
N GLU A 232 13.08 -28.18 5.37
CA GLU A 232 11.64 -28.37 5.61
C GLU A 232 10.84 -28.38 4.30
N HIS A 233 11.21 -27.53 3.33
CA HIS A 233 10.55 -27.52 2.02
C HIS A 233 10.81 -28.82 1.24
N VAL A 234 12.06 -29.26 1.14
CA VAL A 234 12.41 -30.50 0.45
C VAL A 234 11.72 -31.70 1.11
N GLU A 235 11.69 -31.75 2.44
CA GLU A 235 10.93 -32.77 3.19
C GLU A 235 9.44 -32.75 2.84
N SER A 236 8.83 -31.56 2.82
CA SER A 236 7.41 -31.39 2.55
C SER A 236 7.00 -31.86 1.16
N ILE A 237 7.76 -31.50 0.11
CA ILE A 237 7.41 -31.82 -1.29
C ILE A 237 7.76 -33.27 -1.69
N THR A 238 8.78 -33.86 -1.06
CA THR A 238 9.18 -35.25 -1.33
C THR A 238 8.50 -36.23 -0.37
N GLY A 239 7.98 -35.76 0.76
CA GLY A 239 7.51 -36.62 1.85
C GLY A 239 8.63 -37.45 2.49
N TYR A 240 9.90 -37.13 2.21
CA TYR A 240 11.07 -37.88 2.66
C TYR A 240 11.87 -37.05 3.67
N LEU A 241 12.19 -37.64 4.82
CA LEU A 241 12.97 -36.99 5.87
C LEU A 241 14.38 -36.67 5.37
N GLN A 242 14.79 -35.42 5.48
CA GLN A 242 16.08 -34.95 4.99
C GLN A 242 17.10 -34.99 6.12
N ASP A 243 18.30 -35.48 5.81
CA ASP A 243 19.40 -35.50 6.79
C ASP A 243 19.88 -34.07 7.08
N PRO A 244 19.76 -33.57 8.33
CA PRO A 244 20.18 -32.21 8.67
C PRO A 244 21.66 -31.91 8.39
N SER A 245 22.52 -32.93 8.34
CA SER A 245 23.95 -32.76 8.05
C SER A 245 24.22 -32.23 6.64
N HIS A 246 23.29 -32.40 5.70
CA HIS A 246 23.38 -31.85 4.34
C HIS A 246 22.85 -30.42 4.21
N TYR A 247 22.44 -29.81 5.32
CA TYR A 247 21.88 -28.47 5.40
C TYR A 247 22.61 -27.66 6.48
N THR A 248 23.93 -27.82 6.56
CA THR A 248 24.76 -27.10 7.55
C THR A 248 25.19 -25.73 7.06
N THR A 249 25.30 -25.56 5.74
CA THR A 249 25.67 -24.30 5.09
C THR A 249 24.68 -23.95 3.97
N PRO A 250 24.47 -22.67 3.65
CA PRO A 250 23.57 -22.27 2.58
C PRO A 250 23.93 -22.88 1.21
N ASP A 251 25.22 -22.95 0.85
CA ASP A 251 25.68 -23.55 -0.40
C ASP A 251 25.31 -25.04 -0.50
N GLU A 252 25.57 -25.79 0.58
CA GLU A 252 25.24 -27.20 0.67
C GLU A 252 23.72 -27.44 0.65
N ALA A 253 22.95 -26.62 1.37
CA ALA A 253 21.50 -26.69 1.37
C ALA A 253 20.92 -26.46 -0.04
N TYR A 254 21.43 -25.47 -0.79
CA TYR A 254 21.03 -25.24 -2.18
C TYR A 254 21.43 -26.38 -3.12
N ALA A 255 22.65 -26.91 -2.96
CA ALA A 255 23.11 -28.07 -3.74
C ALA A 255 22.24 -29.30 -3.46
N THR A 256 21.90 -29.55 -2.20
CA THR A 256 21.04 -30.65 -1.77
C THR A 256 19.62 -30.45 -2.29
N TRP A 257 19.03 -29.27 -2.16
CA TRP A 257 17.73 -28.95 -2.78
C TRP A 257 17.76 -29.20 -4.28
N LYS A 258 18.85 -28.80 -4.96
CA LYS A 258 19.10 -29.09 -6.37
C LYS A 258 19.03 -30.57 -6.69
N ARG A 259 19.85 -31.35 -6.01
CA ARG A 259 19.96 -32.80 -6.20
C ARG A 259 18.68 -33.55 -5.88
N GLU A 260 18.09 -33.29 -4.71
CA GLU A 260 16.94 -34.05 -4.19
C GLU A 260 15.70 -33.92 -5.08
N THR A 261 15.38 -32.70 -5.48
CA THR A 261 14.22 -32.47 -6.37
C THR A 261 14.52 -32.83 -7.82
N ALA A 262 15.78 -32.75 -8.28
CA ALA A 262 16.14 -33.27 -9.60
C ALA A 262 15.90 -34.78 -9.69
N TRP A 263 16.33 -35.53 -8.66
CA TRP A 263 16.07 -36.95 -8.56
C TRP A 263 14.56 -37.22 -8.44
N TRP A 264 13.87 -36.61 -7.47
CA TRP A 264 12.46 -36.88 -7.19
C TRP A 264 11.52 -36.59 -8.37
N PHE A 265 11.73 -35.47 -9.07
CA PHE A 265 10.88 -35.03 -10.18
C PHE A 265 11.46 -35.33 -11.56
N GLY A 266 12.60 -36.06 -11.64
CA GLY A 266 13.24 -36.39 -12.90
C GLY A 266 13.66 -35.17 -13.73
N ILE A 267 14.17 -34.11 -13.10
CA ILE A 267 14.53 -32.86 -13.76
C ILE A 267 15.86 -33.06 -14.52
N PRO A 268 15.90 -32.94 -15.86
CA PRO A 268 17.14 -33.09 -16.60
C PRO A 268 18.04 -31.86 -16.38
N PRO A 269 19.38 -32.03 -16.41
CA PRO A 269 20.32 -30.92 -16.20
C PRO A 269 20.16 -29.74 -17.17
N SER A 270 19.61 -29.98 -18.36
CA SER A 270 19.39 -28.98 -19.40
C SER A 270 18.02 -28.30 -19.33
N LYS A 271 17.17 -28.61 -18.35
CA LYS A 271 15.85 -27.96 -18.25
C LYS A 271 16.04 -26.51 -17.84
N GLU A 272 15.63 -25.60 -18.71
CA GLU A 272 15.60 -24.17 -18.41
C GLU A 272 14.40 -23.81 -17.53
N ASN A 273 14.42 -22.62 -16.92
CA ASN A 273 13.31 -22.06 -16.14
C ASN A 273 12.89 -22.87 -14.90
N VAL A 274 13.78 -23.72 -14.40
CA VAL A 274 13.59 -24.50 -13.16
C VAL A 274 14.70 -24.21 -12.14
N ASP A 275 15.30 -23.02 -12.22
CA ASP A 275 16.28 -22.58 -11.23
C ASP A 275 15.61 -22.39 -9.86
N PRO A 276 16.29 -22.75 -8.75
CA PRO A 276 15.75 -22.56 -7.41
C PRO A 276 15.44 -21.09 -7.12
N LEU A 277 14.25 -20.82 -6.59
CA LEU A 277 13.79 -19.48 -6.23
C LEU A 277 13.09 -19.48 -4.86
N ILE A 278 13.46 -18.53 -4.00
CA ILE A 278 12.75 -18.28 -2.75
C ILE A 278 11.95 -16.98 -2.90
N ILE A 279 10.70 -17.02 -2.44
CA ILE A 279 9.78 -15.90 -2.41
C ILE A 279 9.21 -15.78 -1.00
N LEU A 280 9.49 -14.68 -0.33
CA LEU A 280 8.92 -14.37 0.98
C LEU A 280 7.86 -13.26 0.87
N ASP A 281 6.67 -13.52 1.41
CA ASP A 281 5.56 -12.56 1.50
C ASP A 281 5.36 -12.07 2.94
N THR A 282 4.75 -10.89 3.09
CA THR A 282 4.52 -10.21 4.37
C THR A 282 5.80 -10.13 5.22
N CYS A 283 6.88 -9.64 4.61
CA CYS A 283 8.22 -9.58 5.20
C CYS A 283 8.42 -8.51 6.30
N GLU A 284 7.36 -7.81 6.71
CA GLU A 284 7.43 -6.72 7.71
C GLU A 284 8.14 -7.16 9.00
N LEU A 285 7.84 -8.38 9.47
CA LEU A 285 8.43 -8.95 10.67
C LEU A 285 9.97 -9.00 10.61
N LEU A 286 10.53 -9.34 9.45
CA LEU A 286 11.99 -9.42 9.27
C LEU A 286 12.60 -8.03 9.03
N ALA A 287 11.86 -7.14 8.39
CA ALA A 287 12.33 -5.77 8.12
C ALA A 287 12.36 -4.89 9.38
N GLU A 288 11.46 -5.14 10.34
CA GLU A 288 11.33 -4.33 11.57
C GLU A 288 12.27 -4.77 12.70
N HIS A 289 12.97 -5.89 12.55
CA HIS A 289 13.92 -6.37 13.56
C HIS A 289 15.36 -6.16 13.09
N GLU A 290 16.15 -5.54 13.95
CA GLU A 290 17.59 -5.36 13.73
C GLU A 290 18.36 -6.66 14.01
N HIS A 291 19.35 -6.92 13.18
CA HIS A 291 20.39 -7.91 13.37
C HIS A 291 21.43 -7.39 14.35
N LYS A 292 21.87 -8.21 15.30
CA LYS A 292 22.71 -7.69 16.40
C LYS A 292 24.19 -7.50 16.09
N SER A 293 24.73 -8.39 15.27
CA SER A 293 26.17 -8.46 15.00
C SER A 293 26.57 -7.93 13.63
N LEU A 294 25.62 -7.78 12.73
CA LEU A 294 25.88 -7.28 11.39
C LEU A 294 25.49 -5.82 11.38
N VAL A 295 26.44 -4.97 11.04
CA VAL A 295 26.28 -3.52 10.96
C VAL A 295 26.76 -3.03 9.60
N HIS A 296 25.98 -2.16 8.97
CA HIS A 296 26.37 -1.50 7.74
C HIS A 296 27.67 -0.73 7.98
N PRO A 297 28.61 -0.73 7.03
CA PRO A 297 29.79 0.12 7.11
C PRO A 297 29.35 1.58 7.37
N PRO A 298 30.09 2.32 8.23
CA PRO A 298 29.81 3.73 8.44
C PRO A 298 29.96 4.48 7.11
N SER A 299 29.08 5.44 6.87
CA SER A 299 29.20 6.37 5.73
C SER A 299 29.84 7.67 6.20
N GLU A 300 30.28 8.53 5.27
CA GLU A 300 30.88 9.83 5.61
C GLU A 300 29.98 10.69 6.52
N THR A 301 28.67 10.49 6.47
CA THR A 301 27.67 11.34 7.15
C THR A 301 26.84 10.62 8.21
N ALA A 302 26.98 9.30 8.38
CA ALA A 302 26.11 8.53 9.28
C ALA A 302 26.86 7.40 10.01
N GLU A 303 26.51 7.22 11.28
CA GLU A 303 27.00 6.13 12.13
C GLU A 303 26.65 4.76 11.53
N ALA A 304 27.39 3.74 11.98
CA ALA A 304 27.10 2.35 11.60
C ALA A 304 25.71 1.96 12.12
N THR A 305 24.81 1.61 11.20
CA THR A 305 23.47 1.12 11.55
C THR A 305 23.43 -0.40 11.45
N PRO A 306 22.70 -1.09 12.33
CA PRO A 306 22.49 -2.53 12.20
C PRO A 306 21.83 -2.89 10.86
N PHE A 307 22.17 -4.06 10.33
CA PHE A 307 21.37 -4.68 9.28
C PHE A 307 19.99 -5.05 9.84
N THR A 308 18.96 -5.11 9.01
CA THR A 308 17.70 -5.76 9.39
C THR A 308 17.82 -7.28 9.28
N LEU A 309 16.93 -8.05 9.93
CA LEU A 309 16.88 -9.50 9.72
C LEU A 309 16.52 -9.87 8.27
N LEU A 310 15.77 -9.02 7.57
CA LEU A 310 15.47 -9.21 6.15
C LEU A 310 16.73 -9.12 5.29
N GLU A 311 17.56 -8.10 5.52
CA GLU A 311 18.85 -7.94 4.83
C GLU A 311 19.81 -9.08 5.17
N ALA A 312 19.89 -9.47 6.45
CA ALA A 312 20.74 -10.58 6.88
C ALA A 312 20.29 -11.93 6.26
N PHE A 313 18.98 -12.17 6.15
CA PHE A 313 18.45 -13.34 5.45
C PHE A 313 18.78 -13.30 3.95
N CYS A 314 18.76 -12.12 3.33
CA CYS A 314 19.22 -11.94 1.96
C CYS A 314 20.72 -12.25 1.79
N LEU A 315 21.56 -11.94 2.78
CA LEU A 315 22.99 -12.27 2.73
C LEU A 315 23.27 -13.76 2.88
N ALA A 316 22.48 -14.46 3.68
CA ALA A 316 22.58 -15.92 3.85
C ALA A 316 22.42 -16.68 2.53
N MET A 317 21.67 -16.13 1.57
CA MET A 317 21.50 -16.72 0.25
C MET A 317 22.84 -16.87 -0.47
N PRO A 318 23.19 -18.02 -1.07
CA PRO A 318 24.41 -18.09 -1.85
C PRO A 318 24.32 -17.29 -3.15
N SER A 319 25.41 -16.64 -3.55
CA SER A 319 25.50 -16.03 -4.88
C SER A 319 25.69 -17.11 -5.95
N PRO A 320 25.08 -17.02 -7.14
CA PRO A 320 24.29 -15.91 -7.69
C PRO A 320 22.77 -16.15 -7.57
N HIS A 321 22.29 -16.89 -6.57
CA HIS A 321 20.87 -17.22 -6.46
C HIS A 321 20.01 -15.99 -6.18
N SER A 322 18.78 -16.04 -6.71
CA SER A 322 17.85 -14.93 -6.67
C SER A 322 16.79 -15.11 -5.60
N ILE A 323 16.26 -14.00 -5.09
CA ILE A 323 15.20 -14.00 -4.06
C ILE A 323 14.21 -12.87 -4.29
N VAL A 324 12.94 -13.12 -3.97
CA VAL A 324 11.87 -12.12 -4.01
C VAL A 324 11.38 -11.86 -2.59
N PHE A 325 11.31 -10.58 -2.21
CA PHE A 325 10.74 -10.14 -0.94
C PHE A 325 9.54 -9.22 -1.19
N ILE A 326 8.42 -9.54 -0.55
CA ILE A 326 7.18 -8.77 -0.64
C ILE A 326 6.73 -8.41 0.76
N GLY A 327 6.37 -7.14 0.97
CA GLY A 327 5.87 -6.65 2.25
C GLY A 327 5.42 -5.19 2.14
N SER A 328 4.96 -4.61 3.24
CA SER A 328 4.60 -3.18 3.30
C SER A 328 5.78 -2.34 3.78
N SER A 329 6.63 -2.91 4.64
CA SER A 329 7.87 -2.32 5.16
C SER A 329 9.14 -3.06 4.70
N ALA A 330 9.05 -3.92 3.68
CA ALA A 330 10.18 -4.66 3.13
C ALA A 330 11.13 -3.73 2.35
N LYS A 331 11.89 -2.88 3.06
CA LYS A 331 12.86 -1.94 2.50
C LYS A 331 14.28 -2.37 2.88
N PHE A 332 15.21 -2.15 1.98
CA PHE A 332 16.65 -2.24 2.27
C PHE A 332 17.27 -0.86 2.40
N ASP A 333 18.34 -0.80 3.18
CA ASP A 333 19.26 0.33 3.17
C ASP A 333 19.85 0.51 1.76
N GLU A 334 20.07 1.76 1.35
CA GLU A 334 20.65 2.05 0.03
C GLU A 334 22.07 1.50 -0.08
N ARG A 335 22.84 1.49 1.03
CA ARG A 335 24.19 0.90 1.08
C ARG A 335 24.15 -0.58 0.76
N PHE A 336 23.19 -1.31 1.32
CA PHE A 336 22.97 -2.74 1.05
C PHE A 336 22.83 -2.99 -0.46
N SER A 337 21.96 -2.19 -1.09
CA SER A 337 21.58 -2.30 -2.49
C SER A 337 22.72 -1.93 -3.45
N LEU A 338 23.69 -1.14 -2.99
CA LEU A 338 24.83 -0.74 -3.81
C LEU A 338 25.97 -1.76 -3.74
N THR A 339 26.21 -2.37 -2.57
CA THR A 339 27.41 -3.18 -2.34
C THR A 339 27.17 -4.68 -2.44
N LEU A 340 26.03 -5.20 -1.95
CA LEU A 340 25.88 -6.65 -1.68
C LEU A 340 24.87 -7.37 -2.58
N ALA A 341 23.91 -6.64 -3.16
CA ALA A 341 22.86 -7.21 -3.99
C ALA A 341 22.47 -6.27 -5.12
N ASN A 342 22.04 -6.82 -6.24
CA ASN A 342 21.38 -6.07 -7.30
C ASN A 342 19.88 -6.03 -7.02
N VAL A 343 19.39 -4.92 -6.47
CA VAL A 343 18.01 -4.80 -5.99
C VAL A 343 17.12 -4.14 -7.03
N THR A 344 16.07 -4.85 -7.45
CA THR A 344 15.01 -4.35 -8.33
C THR A 344 13.74 -4.13 -7.50
N ASN A 345 13.39 -2.86 -7.25
CA ASN A 345 12.14 -2.53 -6.57
C ASN A 345 11.01 -2.33 -7.59
N ILE A 346 9.97 -3.16 -7.52
CA ILE A 346 8.86 -3.11 -8.49
C ILE A 346 7.73 -2.17 -8.07
N GLY A 347 7.45 -2.04 -6.76
CA GLY A 347 6.26 -1.34 -6.25
C GLY A 347 4.92 -1.83 -6.83
N LEU A 348 3.80 -1.51 -6.19
CA LEU A 348 2.46 -1.79 -6.69
C LEU A 348 1.59 -0.54 -6.54
N PRO A 349 1.55 0.35 -7.55
CA PRO A 349 0.68 1.53 -7.50
C PRO A 349 -0.81 1.15 -7.44
N PRO A 350 -1.71 2.01 -6.93
CA PRO A 350 -3.16 1.78 -7.05
C PRO A 350 -3.59 1.57 -8.52
N LEU A 351 -4.73 0.91 -8.72
CA LEU A 351 -5.30 0.74 -10.06
C LEU A 351 -5.76 2.09 -10.61
N THR A 352 -5.67 2.26 -11.92
CA THR A 352 -6.43 3.34 -12.58
C THR A 352 -7.92 3.01 -12.61
N GLN A 353 -8.75 3.96 -13.03
CA GLN A 353 -10.18 3.73 -13.22
C GLN A 353 -10.44 2.67 -14.31
N ASP A 354 -9.60 2.61 -15.34
CA ASP A 354 -9.71 1.60 -16.39
C ASP A 354 -9.23 0.24 -15.89
N GLY A 355 -8.14 0.19 -15.13
CA GLY A 355 -7.69 -1.01 -14.43
C GLY A 355 -8.76 -1.58 -13.49
N HIS A 356 -9.45 -0.73 -12.72
CA HIS A 356 -10.57 -1.15 -11.88
C HIS A 356 -11.74 -1.70 -12.72
N ARG A 357 -12.09 -1.04 -13.83
CA ARG A 357 -13.12 -1.53 -14.75
C ARG A 357 -12.79 -2.91 -15.30
N SER A 358 -11.56 -3.11 -15.79
CA SER A 358 -11.12 -4.42 -16.28
C SER A 358 -11.06 -5.47 -15.16
N ALA A 359 -10.70 -5.08 -13.93
CA ALA A 359 -10.66 -6.00 -12.80
C ALA A 359 -12.06 -6.56 -12.47
N ILE A 360 -13.09 -5.72 -12.51
CA ILE A 360 -14.49 -6.15 -12.32
C ILE A 360 -14.88 -7.20 -13.37
N THR A 361 -14.59 -6.94 -14.64
CA THR A 361 -15.07 -7.77 -15.75
C THR A 361 -14.27 -9.05 -15.94
N GLU A 362 -12.94 -8.98 -15.81
CA GLU A 362 -12.03 -10.08 -16.19
C GLU A 362 -11.63 -10.94 -14.98
N SER A 363 -11.33 -10.30 -13.85
CA SER A 363 -10.77 -10.97 -12.67
C SER A 363 -11.84 -11.37 -11.67
N TRP A 364 -12.66 -10.40 -11.27
CA TRP A 364 -13.69 -10.58 -10.26
C TRP A 364 -14.96 -11.21 -10.85
N LYS A 365 -15.16 -11.03 -12.16
CA LYS A 365 -16.29 -11.57 -12.93
C LYS A 365 -17.63 -11.19 -12.32
N THR A 366 -17.73 -9.95 -11.86
CA THR A 366 -18.95 -9.41 -11.26
C THR A 366 -19.52 -8.27 -12.08
N SER A 367 -20.77 -7.89 -11.81
CA SER A 367 -21.46 -6.81 -12.50
C SER A 367 -21.63 -5.64 -11.53
N MET A 368 -21.08 -4.49 -11.87
CA MET A 368 -21.27 -3.25 -11.12
C MET A 368 -21.67 -2.15 -12.10
N GLU A 369 -22.77 -1.47 -11.80
CA GLU A 369 -23.24 -0.34 -12.63
C GLU A 369 -22.19 0.78 -12.65
N GLU A 370 -22.02 1.42 -13.82
CA GLU A 370 -21.09 2.54 -14.01
C GLU A 370 -21.28 3.65 -12.97
N SER A 371 -22.53 3.96 -12.66
CA SER A 371 -22.93 5.00 -11.71
C SER A 371 -22.43 4.74 -10.28
N MET A 372 -22.28 3.48 -9.89
CA MET A 372 -21.70 3.05 -8.60
C MET A 372 -20.19 2.87 -8.67
N ARG A 373 -19.66 2.45 -9.83
CA ARG A 373 -18.25 2.15 -10.00
C ARG A 373 -17.34 3.36 -9.82
N ILE A 374 -17.69 4.49 -10.44
CA ILE A 374 -16.86 5.71 -10.39
C ILE A 374 -16.72 6.23 -8.95
N PRO A 375 -17.79 6.39 -8.16
CA PRO A 375 -17.67 6.80 -6.76
C PRO A 375 -16.86 5.83 -5.92
N MET A 376 -17.11 4.52 -6.06
CA MET A 376 -16.38 3.50 -5.29
C MET A 376 -14.88 3.55 -5.60
N TYR A 377 -14.53 3.78 -6.87
CA TYR A 377 -13.14 4.01 -7.26
C TYR A 377 -12.51 5.20 -6.52
N HIS A 378 -13.17 6.35 -6.53
CA HIS A 378 -12.66 7.55 -5.88
C HIS A 378 -12.62 7.44 -4.35
N LEU A 379 -13.57 6.74 -3.75
CA LEU A 379 -13.61 6.45 -2.30
C LEU A 379 -12.49 5.49 -1.87
N ALA A 380 -12.21 4.47 -2.68
CA ALA A 380 -11.14 3.51 -2.45
C ALA A 380 -9.75 4.03 -2.87
N GLY A 381 -9.67 5.14 -3.60
CA GLY A 381 -8.42 5.68 -4.13
C GLY A 381 -7.67 4.71 -5.06
N GLY A 382 -8.40 3.84 -5.76
CA GLY A 382 -7.83 2.79 -6.62
C GLY A 382 -7.18 1.61 -5.88
N MET A 383 -7.29 1.52 -4.55
CA MET A 383 -6.67 0.45 -3.77
C MET A 383 -7.38 -0.90 -3.98
N PRO A 384 -6.71 -1.94 -4.51
CA PRO A 384 -7.36 -3.22 -4.84
C PRO A 384 -8.18 -3.86 -3.73
N SER A 385 -7.69 -3.89 -2.48
CA SER A 385 -8.47 -4.50 -1.38
C SER A 385 -9.75 -3.74 -1.08
N LEU A 386 -9.69 -2.40 -1.05
CA LEU A 386 -10.85 -1.56 -0.80
C LEU A 386 -11.85 -1.60 -1.97
N LEU A 387 -11.36 -1.67 -3.21
CA LEU A 387 -12.23 -1.85 -4.38
C LEU A 387 -12.95 -3.20 -4.34
N ARG A 388 -12.23 -4.28 -3.98
CA ARG A 388 -12.83 -5.61 -3.81
C ARG A 388 -13.84 -5.62 -2.67
N LEU A 389 -13.55 -4.92 -1.58
CA LEU A 389 -14.47 -4.78 -0.45
C LEU A 389 -15.74 -4.02 -0.83
N ALA A 390 -15.62 -2.92 -1.59
CA ALA A 390 -16.77 -2.18 -2.10
C ALA A 390 -17.65 -3.07 -3.00
N GLU A 391 -17.02 -3.90 -3.83
CA GLU A 391 -17.71 -4.82 -4.73
C GLU A 391 -18.51 -5.88 -3.97
N GLN A 392 -17.96 -6.48 -2.92
CA GLN A 392 -18.67 -7.45 -2.06
C GLN A 392 -19.98 -6.90 -1.46
N HIS A 393 -20.06 -5.58 -1.28
CA HIS A 393 -21.24 -4.90 -0.74
C HIS A 393 -22.16 -4.27 -1.79
N SER A 394 -21.80 -4.33 -3.08
CA SER A 394 -22.56 -3.70 -4.18
C SER A 394 -23.90 -4.37 -4.50
N THR A 395 -24.14 -5.57 -3.97
CA THR A 395 -25.39 -6.33 -4.16
C THR A 395 -26.53 -5.88 -3.25
N LEU A 396 -26.29 -4.93 -2.34
CA LEU A 396 -27.23 -4.53 -1.27
C LEU A 396 -28.35 -3.56 -1.71
N GLY A 397 -28.42 -3.18 -2.99
CA GLY A 397 -29.51 -2.34 -3.50
C GLY A 397 -29.09 -0.90 -3.79
N GLU A 398 -29.66 0.08 -3.07
CA GLU A 398 -29.34 1.49 -3.30
C GLU A 398 -27.88 1.81 -2.92
N PHE A 399 -27.30 2.84 -3.57
CA PHE A 399 -25.92 3.26 -3.33
C PHE A 399 -25.62 3.59 -1.86
N SER A 400 -26.59 4.16 -1.13
CA SER A 400 -26.42 4.51 0.29
C SER A 400 -26.16 3.28 1.16
N ASP A 401 -26.86 2.18 0.92
CA ASP A 401 -26.75 0.97 1.73
C ASP A 401 -25.41 0.29 1.46
N CYS A 402 -25.02 0.23 0.18
CA CYS A 402 -23.71 -0.24 -0.24
C CYS A 402 -22.59 0.62 0.37
N PHE A 403 -22.77 1.94 0.39
CA PHE A 403 -21.80 2.88 0.93
C PHE A 403 -21.61 2.72 2.44
N GLU A 404 -22.68 2.62 3.23
CA GLU A 404 -22.57 2.46 4.70
C GLU A 404 -21.92 1.13 5.07
N ALA A 405 -22.28 0.05 4.36
CA ALA A 405 -21.64 -1.25 4.53
C ALA A 405 -20.15 -1.19 4.16
N PHE A 406 -19.81 -0.58 3.02
CA PHE A 406 -18.43 -0.41 2.59
C PHE A 406 -17.62 0.46 3.56
N GLN A 407 -18.17 1.59 4.03
CA GLN A 407 -17.51 2.45 5.01
C GLN A 407 -17.23 1.69 6.29
N THR A 408 -18.22 0.93 6.79
CA THR A 408 -18.08 0.12 8.00
C THR A 408 -16.99 -0.95 7.83
N ALA A 409 -16.98 -1.64 6.70
CA ALA A 409 -15.99 -2.67 6.40
C ALA A 409 -14.58 -2.06 6.23
N ALA A 410 -14.45 -0.95 5.51
CA ALA A 410 -13.18 -0.24 5.30
C ALA A 410 -12.58 0.26 6.63
N ARG A 411 -13.42 0.69 7.59
CA ARG A 411 -12.97 1.04 8.95
C ARG A 411 -12.35 -0.15 9.67
N SER A 412 -12.85 -1.37 9.44
CA SER A 412 -12.33 -2.58 10.06
C SER A 412 -11.00 -3.06 9.47
N GLU A 413 -10.77 -2.81 8.18
CA GLU A 413 -9.49 -3.09 7.51
C GLU A 413 -8.41 -2.04 7.80
N ARG A 414 -8.82 -0.90 8.35
CA ARG A 414 -7.94 0.21 8.64
C ARG A 414 -6.84 -0.24 9.60
N ILE A 415 -5.62 0.21 9.32
CA ILE A 415 -4.66 0.40 10.41
C ILE A 415 -5.35 1.39 11.34
N ALA A 416 -5.81 0.92 12.52
CA ALA A 416 -6.24 1.81 13.58
C ALA A 416 -5.15 2.87 13.67
N ALA A 417 -5.44 4.07 13.17
CA ALA A 417 -4.46 5.13 13.15
C ALA A 417 -4.22 5.38 14.62
N HIS A 418 -3.15 4.79 15.15
CA HIS A 418 -2.76 5.01 16.53
C HIS A 418 -2.80 6.52 16.72
N ASP A 419 -3.35 7.03 17.81
CA ASP A 419 -3.49 8.48 18.00
C ASP A 419 -2.16 9.22 17.73
N LYS A 420 -1.03 8.52 17.96
CA LYS A 420 0.32 8.90 17.57
C LYS A 420 0.51 9.30 16.09
N TRP A 421 -0.13 8.61 15.15
CA TRP A 421 -0.01 8.86 13.72
C TRP A 421 -1.09 9.79 13.16
N PHE A 422 -2.08 10.17 13.96
CA PHE A 422 -3.17 11.06 13.52
C PHE A 422 -2.65 12.33 12.81
N PRO A 423 -1.68 13.11 13.33
CA PRO A 423 -1.21 14.32 12.67
C PRO A 423 -0.66 14.08 11.25
N HIS A 424 0.07 12.97 11.09
CA HIS A 424 0.68 12.58 9.82
C HIS A 424 -0.38 12.09 8.83
N ALA A 425 -1.26 11.18 9.28
CA ALA A 425 -2.34 10.65 8.45
C ALA A 425 -3.33 11.74 8.01
N TYR A 426 -3.65 12.68 8.89
CA TYR A 426 -4.48 13.84 8.57
C TYR A 426 -3.82 14.73 7.51
N THR A 427 -2.53 15.02 7.66
CA THR A 427 -1.79 15.83 6.68
C THR A 427 -1.69 15.11 5.32
N CYS A 428 -1.46 13.79 5.32
CA CYS A 428 -1.50 12.98 4.11
C CYS A 428 -2.89 13.00 3.44
N LEU A 429 -3.97 12.98 4.23
CA LEU A 429 -5.33 13.14 3.69
C LEU A 429 -5.49 14.51 3.04
N LEU A 430 -5.05 15.61 3.67
CA LEU A 430 -5.13 16.95 3.07
C LEU A 430 -4.33 17.02 1.75
N ALA A 431 -3.10 16.50 1.74
CA ALA A 431 -2.25 16.46 0.56
C ALA A 431 -2.89 15.63 -0.58
N SER A 432 -3.40 14.43 -0.26
CA SER A 432 -4.14 13.55 -1.17
C SER A 432 -5.35 14.27 -1.75
N SER A 433 -6.25 14.75 -0.88
CA SER A 433 -7.52 15.40 -1.25
C SER A 433 -7.32 16.61 -2.16
N THR A 434 -6.18 17.29 -1.99
CA THR A 434 -5.83 18.51 -2.74
C THR A 434 -4.84 18.27 -3.90
N LYS A 435 -4.52 17.01 -4.20
CA LYS A 435 -3.57 16.59 -5.25
C LYS A 435 -2.21 17.29 -5.12
N ALA A 436 -1.78 17.59 -3.90
CA ALA A 436 -0.54 18.27 -3.61
C ALA A 436 0.66 17.44 -4.08
N LYS A 437 1.60 18.11 -4.75
CA LYS A 437 2.86 17.48 -5.15
C LYS A 437 3.77 17.37 -3.93
N VAL A 438 4.28 16.17 -3.69
CA VAL A 438 5.17 15.82 -2.58
C VAL A 438 6.24 14.85 -3.09
N LEU A 439 7.45 14.92 -2.55
CA LEU A 439 8.45 13.88 -2.75
C LEU A 439 8.32 12.82 -1.65
N GLY A 440 8.66 11.57 -1.97
CA GLY A 440 8.66 10.48 -0.97
C GLY A 440 9.54 10.79 0.24
N SER A 441 10.70 11.42 0.00
CA SER A 441 11.65 11.86 1.01
C SER A 441 11.24 13.13 1.76
N ASP A 442 10.19 13.85 1.32
CA ASP A 442 9.78 15.08 1.99
C ASP A 442 9.21 14.77 3.37
N PRO A 443 9.58 15.53 4.41
CA PRO A 443 8.94 15.42 5.72
C PRO A 443 7.48 15.89 5.63
N ILE A 444 6.59 15.16 6.28
CA ILE A 444 5.17 15.50 6.37
C ILE A 444 5.00 16.70 7.30
N VAL A 445 4.45 17.78 6.77
CA VAL A 445 4.26 19.04 7.49
C VAL A 445 3.03 19.00 8.40
N VAL A 446 3.22 18.60 9.65
CA VAL A 446 2.13 18.58 10.65
C VAL A 446 1.87 19.96 11.26
N ASN A 447 0.63 20.20 11.67
CA ASN A 447 0.23 21.38 12.44
C ASN A 447 1.16 21.58 13.65
N PRO A 448 1.81 22.75 13.81
CA PRO A 448 2.71 23.00 14.94
C PRO A 448 2.11 22.77 16.32
N SER A 449 0.80 23.03 16.51
CA SER A 449 0.13 22.80 17.80
C SER A 449 -0.04 21.31 18.13
N TRP A 450 0.20 20.42 17.17
CA TRP A 450 0.10 18.97 17.33
C TRP A 450 1.45 18.29 17.51
N ARG A 451 2.56 19.03 17.37
CA ARG A 451 3.90 18.48 17.57
C ARG A 451 4.10 18.22 19.06
N ASP A 452 4.40 16.98 19.40
CA ASP A 452 4.89 16.66 20.73
C ASP A 452 6.34 17.19 20.84
N PRO A 453 6.66 18.08 21.80
CA PRO A 453 8.02 18.57 22.00
C PRO A 453 9.04 17.44 22.26
N MET A 454 8.58 16.29 22.78
CA MET A 454 9.40 15.14 23.11
C MET A 454 9.55 14.17 21.93
N GLU A 455 8.59 14.13 20.99
CA GLU A 455 8.68 13.29 19.80
C GLU A 455 9.20 14.09 18.60
N ASN A 456 10.52 13.99 18.36
CA ASN A 456 11.16 14.43 17.10
C ASN A 456 10.83 13.52 15.90
N LEU A 457 9.63 12.93 15.86
CA LEU A 457 9.21 12.05 14.77
C LEU A 457 8.88 12.88 13.53
N LYS A 458 9.92 13.16 12.74
CA LYS A 458 9.79 13.64 11.37
C LYS A 458 9.51 12.45 10.46
N MET A 459 8.22 12.12 10.28
CA MET A 459 7.83 11.12 9.30
C MET A 459 7.82 11.72 7.90
N THR A 460 8.36 11.00 6.93
CA THR A 460 8.35 11.30 5.49
C THR A 460 7.15 10.64 4.79
N TYR A 461 6.88 11.03 3.55
CA TYR A 461 5.80 10.40 2.77
C TYR A 461 6.07 8.93 2.42
N ASP A 462 7.34 8.54 2.21
CA ASP A 462 7.74 7.15 2.02
C ASP A 462 7.51 6.33 3.30
N GLU A 463 7.82 6.89 4.47
CA GLU A 463 7.54 6.24 5.76
C GLU A 463 6.04 6.13 6.02
N ALA A 464 5.25 7.14 5.66
CA ALA A 464 3.79 7.06 5.73
C ALA A 464 3.24 5.94 4.84
N MET A 465 3.82 5.74 3.64
CA MET A 465 3.47 4.64 2.76
C MET A 465 3.84 3.27 3.37
N ILE A 466 5.01 3.17 3.98
CA ILE A 466 5.47 1.98 4.71
C ILE A 466 4.49 1.62 5.85
N ASN A 467 4.04 2.63 6.59
CA ASN A 467 3.02 2.51 7.63
C ASN A 467 1.58 2.40 7.08
N SER A 468 1.43 2.21 5.77
CA SER A 468 0.16 2.11 5.02
C SER A 468 -0.87 3.20 5.35
N ILE A 469 -0.40 4.44 5.58
CA ILE A 469 -1.26 5.62 5.69
C ILE A 469 -1.83 5.98 4.29
N GLY A 470 -1.06 5.75 3.23
CA GLY A 470 -1.47 5.98 1.85
C GLY A 470 -0.48 5.38 0.85
N SER A 471 -0.75 5.53 -0.44
CA SER A 471 0.10 5.08 -1.53
C SER A 471 0.80 6.26 -2.18
N TYR A 472 2.13 6.18 -2.36
CA TYR A 472 2.88 7.23 -3.05
C TYR A 472 3.09 6.87 -4.51
N ASP A 473 2.64 7.74 -5.41
CA ASP A 473 2.89 7.64 -6.84
C ASP A 473 4.08 8.55 -7.21
N LYS A 474 5.21 7.91 -7.55
CA LYS A 474 6.44 8.59 -7.96
C LYS A 474 6.28 9.37 -9.26
N VAL A 475 5.44 8.91 -10.19
CA VAL A 475 5.27 9.52 -11.52
C VAL A 475 4.56 10.86 -11.40
N THR A 476 3.47 10.89 -10.62
CA THR A 476 2.73 12.15 -10.39
C THR A 476 3.25 12.95 -9.20
N SER A 477 4.17 12.38 -8.43
CA SER A 477 4.69 12.92 -7.16
C SER A 477 3.57 13.25 -6.19
N ARG A 478 2.64 12.30 -5.98
CA ARG A 478 1.45 12.50 -5.14
C ARG A 478 1.27 11.34 -4.18
N ILE A 479 0.80 11.66 -2.98
CA ILE A 479 0.27 10.66 -2.06
C ILE A 479 -1.24 10.49 -2.27
N MET A 480 -1.69 9.25 -2.26
CA MET A 480 -3.09 8.86 -2.36
C MET A 480 -3.51 8.22 -1.04
N VAL A 481 -4.42 8.88 -0.34
CA VAL A 481 -5.10 8.36 0.85
C VAL A 481 -6.55 8.06 0.46
N PRO A 482 -7.03 6.81 0.54
CA PRO A 482 -8.41 6.45 0.28
C PRO A 482 -9.35 7.20 1.24
N PRO A 483 -10.24 8.08 0.75
CA PRO A 483 -11.15 8.83 1.62
C PRO A 483 -12.02 7.93 2.50
N ILE A 484 -12.46 6.78 1.99
CA ILE A 484 -13.30 5.84 2.75
C ILE A 484 -12.61 5.30 4.00
N ALA A 485 -11.28 5.23 3.97
CA ALA A 485 -10.48 4.75 5.08
C ALA A 485 -10.19 5.86 6.10
N PHE A 486 -10.56 7.12 5.86
CA PHE A 486 -10.35 8.25 6.77
C PHE A 486 -11.55 9.19 6.78
N ASP A 487 -12.55 8.88 7.59
CA ASP A 487 -13.77 9.68 7.74
C ASP A 487 -13.76 10.55 9.00
N ASP A 488 -14.88 11.25 9.26
CA ASP A 488 -15.01 12.17 10.39
C ASP A 488 -14.83 11.47 11.75
N ALA A 489 -15.23 10.20 11.87
CA ALA A 489 -15.03 9.42 13.09
C ALA A 489 -13.54 9.14 13.38
N ALA A 490 -12.70 9.17 12.35
CA ALA A 490 -11.25 9.09 12.47
C ALA A 490 -10.60 10.33 13.11
N VAL A 491 -11.33 11.45 13.13
CA VAL A 491 -10.79 12.73 13.58
C VAL A 491 -10.90 12.79 15.10
N THR A 492 -9.88 12.25 15.77
CA THR A 492 -9.82 12.21 17.24
C THR A 492 -9.50 13.57 17.85
N ARG A 493 -9.00 14.53 17.05
CA ARG A 493 -8.65 15.87 17.50
C ARG A 493 -9.76 16.89 17.23
N PRO A 494 -10.36 17.51 18.27
CA PRO A 494 -11.43 18.49 18.09
C PRO A 494 -10.95 19.81 17.46
N ASP A 495 -9.64 20.06 17.46
CA ASP A 495 -9.00 21.22 16.83
C ASP A 495 -8.59 20.98 15.37
N ALA A 496 -9.01 19.85 14.77
CA ALA A 496 -8.85 19.61 13.33
C ALA A 496 -9.63 20.66 12.51
N PRO A 497 -8.95 21.42 11.63
CA PRO A 497 -9.57 22.57 10.96
C PRO A 497 -10.55 22.19 9.84
N ILE A 498 -10.47 20.96 9.35
CA ILE A 498 -11.27 20.42 8.24
C ILE A 498 -11.64 18.97 8.57
N LEU A 499 -12.93 18.65 8.53
CA LEU A 499 -13.39 17.26 8.61
C LEU A 499 -13.27 16.59 7.22
N PRO A 500 -12.93 15.30 7.14
CA PRO A 500 -12.86 14.57 5.88
C PRO A 500 -14.11 14.72 5.00
N SER A 501 -15.30 14.70 5.58
CA SER A 501 -16.58 14.91 4.86
C SER A 501 -16.69 16.29 4.20
N GLN A 502 -15.96 17.29 4.69
CA GLN A 502 -15.92 18.63 4.08
C GLN A 502 -15.07 18.65 2.81
N LEU A 503 -14.10 17.74 2.66
CA LEU A 503 -13.30 17.56 1.43
C LEU A 503 -13.91 16.52 0.49
N HIS A 504 -14.56 15.50 1.06
CA HIS A 504 -15.17 14.37 0.37
C HIS A 504 -16.63 14.24 0.81
N PRO A 505 -17.58 14.95 0.17
CA PRO A 505 -18.95 15.05 0.65
C PRO A 505 -19.65 13.70 0.76
N PHE A 506 -19.24 12.68 0.01
CA PHE A 506 -19.82 11.33 0.09
C PHE A 506 -19.49 10.56 1.36
N LEU A 507 -18.53 11.02 2.16
CA LEU A 507 -18.33 10.45 3.49
C LEU A 507 -19.51 10.73 4.43
N TYR A 508 -20.38 11.67 4.04
CA TYR A 508 -21.65 11.96 4.69
C TYR A 508 -22.79 11.14 4.06
N SER A 509 -23.50 10.36 4.87
CA SER A 509 -24.59 9.47 4.42
C SER A 509 -25.71 10.21 3.67
N GLY A 510 -26.06 11.43 4.09
CA GLY A 510 -27.06 12.23 3.40
C GLY A 510 -26.65 12.62 1.97
N ALA A 511 -25.35 12.79 1.69
CA ALA A 511 -24.88 13.03 0.33
C ALA A 511 -24.90 11.73 -0.50
N ALA A 512 -24.60 10.59 0.12
CA ALA A 512 -24.64 9.27 -0.52
C ALA A 512 -26.07 8.89 -0.95
N GLN A 513 -27.11 9.21 -0.17
CA GLN A 513 -28.52 8.93 -0.51
C GLN A 513 -29.00 9.58 -1.81
N HIS A 514 -28.41 10.70 -2.20
CA HIS A 514 -28.76 11.43 -3.42
C HIS A 514 -27.80 11.14 -4.59
N PHE A 515 -26.82 10.26 -4.37
CA PHE A 515 -25.84 9.94 -5.39
C PHE A 515 -26.49 9.23 -6.58
N GLY A 516 -26.16 9.64 -7.81
CA GLY A 516 -26.78 9.14 -9.05
C GLY A 516 -28.19 9.67 -9.33
N LYS A 517 -28.88 10.24 -8.32
CA LYS A 517 -30.21 10.86 -8.45
C LYS A 517 -30.14 12.35 -8.83
N ASN A 518 -29.01 13.00 -8.54
CA ASN A 518 -28.80 14.43 -8.79
C ASN A 518 -28.56 14.77 -10.27
N SER A 519 -29.16 15.88 -10.70
CA SER A 519 -28.84 16.53 -11.98
C SER A 519 -27.36 16.96 -12.05
N PRO A 520 -26.79 17.17 -13.25
CA PRO A 520 -25.44 17.71 -13.39
C PRO A 520 -25.21 18.99 -12.59
N LEU A 521 -26.20 19.90 -12.58
CA LEU A 521 -26.12 21.16 -11.83
C LEU A 521 -26.06 20.93 -10.32
N GLU A 522 -26.89 20.04 -9.77
CA GLU A 522 -26.89 19.70 -8.35
C GLU A 522 -25.57 19.01 -7.93
N ARG A 523 -25.02 18.12 -8.77
CA ARG A 523 -23.70 17.50 -8.51
C ARG A 523 -22.58 18.55 -8.53
N SER A 524 -22.66 19.47 -9.47
CA SER A 524 -21.79 20.64 -9.54
C SER A 524 -21.86 21.49 -8.26
N GLN A 525 -23.05 21.73 -7.70
CA GLN A 525 -23.20 22.44 -6.42
C GLN A 525 -22.65 21.66 -5.21
N GLN A 526 -22.62 20.33 -5.28
CA GLN A 526 -21.97 19.50 -4.27
C GLN A 526 -20.45 19.63 -4.30
N PHE A 527 -19.85 20.09 -5.40
CA PHE A 527 -18.41 20.31 -5.54
C PHE A 527 -17.94 21.65 -4.95
N ASP A 528 -18.78 22.70 -4.96
CA ASP A 528 -18.36 24.06 -4.60
C ASP A 528 -17.74 24.16 -3.21
N LYS A 529 -18.44 23.67 -2.20
CA LYS A 529 -17.96 23.72 -0.81
C LYS A 529 -16.67 22.90 -0.64
N PRO A 530 -16.60 21.63 -1.08
CA PRO A 530 -15.35 20.87 -1.08
C PRO A 530 -14.18 21.57 -1.74
N PHE A 531 -14.40 22.28 -2.85
CA PHE A 531 -13.32 23.04 -3.49
C PHE A 531 -12.77 24.15 -2.61
N LEU A 532 -13.63 24.89 -1.91
CA LEU A 532 -13.19 25.93 -0.97
C LEU A 532 -12.43 25.33 0.23
N PHE A 533 -12.85 24.17 0.72
CA PHE A 533 -12.08 23.42 1.72
C PHE A 533 -10.75 22.92 1.15
N ALA A 534 -10.66 22.56 -0.13
CA ALA A 534 -9.40 22.22 -0.78
C ALA A 534 -8.44 23.43 -0.88
N VAL A 535 -8.96 24.63 -1.17
CA VAL A 535 -8.20 25.90 -1.11
C VAL A 535 -7.67 26.13 0.30
N TYR A 536 -8.52 25.97 1.32
CA TYR A 536 -8.10 26.13 2.70
C TYR A 536 -7.08 25.08 3.14
N ALA A 537 -7.24 23.81 2.73
CA ALA A 537 -6.30 22.74 3.00
C ALA A 537 -4.92 23.03 2.38
N ARG A 538 -4.84 23.53 1.14
CA ARG A 538 -3.56 23.95 0.52
C ARG A 538 -2.91 25.12 1.26
N TYR A 539 -3.71 26.08 1.75
CA TYR A 539 -3.20 27.13 2.63
C TYR A 539 -2.62 26.56 3.93
N LEU A 540 -3.29 25.60 4.59
CA LEU A 540 -2.79 24.97 5.80
C LEU A 540 -1.46 24.23 5.57
N LEU A 541 -1.36 23.44 4.50
CA LEU A 541 -0.13 22.72 4.13
C LEU A 541 1.04 23.70 3.91
N ALA A 542 0.79 24.80 3.21
CA ALA A 542 1.81 25.83 2.97
C ALA A 542 2.15 26.62 4.25
N LEU A 543 1.16 26.94 5.09
CA LEU A 543 1.34 27.63 6.36
C LEU A 543 2.20 26.80 7.31
N TRP A 544 1.89 25.51 7.48
CA TRP A 544 2.60 24.59 8.38
C TRP A 544 4.04 24.31 7.95
N LYS A 545 4.34 24.46 6.65
CA LYS A 545 5.69 24.37 6.11
C LYS A 545 6.55 25.61 6.44
N GLY A 546 5.94 26.79 6.58
CA GLY A 546 6.62 28.09 6.65
C GLY A 546 6.59 28.80 8.01
N THR A 547 6.51 28.07 9.13
CA THR A 547 6.11 28.55 10.48
C THR A 547 7.03 29.56 11.20
N SER A 548 7.71 30.45 10.48
CA SER A 548 8.40 31.62 11.04
C SER A 548 7.90 32.98 10.51
N GLY A 549 7.02 33.01 9.49
CA GLY A 549 6.68 34.24 8.74
C GLY A 549 5.32 34.91 9.00
N GLY A 550 4.44 34.35 9.84
CA GLY A 550 3.08 34.86 10.07
C GLY A 550 2.00 34.18 9.21
N PRO A 551 0.73 34.65 9.25
CA PRO A 551 -0.42 33.96 8.64
C PRO A 551 -0.60 34.22 7.14
N TRP A 552 0.37 34.88 6.49
CA TRP A 552 0.28 35.22 5.07
C TRP A 552 1.10 34.23 4.25
N VAL A 553 0.44 33.55 3.32
CA VAL A 553 1.02 32.53 2.44
C VAL A 553 0.96 33.02 1.00
N PRO A 554 1.96 32.78 0.14
CA PRO A 554 1.87 33.09 -1.28
C PRO A 554 0.65 32.43 -1.95
N LEU A 555 -0.17 33.23 -2.64
CA LEU A 555 -1.38 32.71 -3.30
C LEU A 555 -1.05 31.68 -4.38
N ALA A 556 0.05 31.89 -5.12
CA ALA A 556 0.58 30.92 -6.09
C ALA A 556 0.86 29.54 -5.47
N LYS A 557 1.27 29.47 -4.20
CA LYS A 557 1.51 28.18 -3.52
C LYS A 557 0.21 27.47 -3.14
N VAL A 558 -0.85 28.21 -2.82
CA VAL A 558 -2.17 27.62 -2.56
C VAL A 558 -2.75 26.95 -3.82
N PHE A 559 -2.49 27.52 -4.99
CA PHE A 559 -2.93 26.98 -6.29
C PHE A 559 -1.84 26.21 -7.06
N GLU A 560 -0.80 25.72 -6.37
CA GLU A 560 0.33 25.04 -7.02
C GLU A 560 -0.10 23.79 -7.79
N GLY A 561 0.25 23.76 -9.08
CA GLY A 561 -0.14 22.72 -10.04
C GLY A 561 -1.51 22.92 -10.70
N ALA A 562 -2.30 23.89 -10.23
CA ALA A 562 -3.61 24.25 -10.79
C ALA A 562 -3.58 25.49 -11.68
N LEU A 563 -2.46 26.22 -11.70
CA LEU A 563 -2.23 27.41 -12.52
C LEU A 563 -1.59 27.06 -13.86
N GLN A 564 -1.87 27.86 -14.87
CA GLN A 564 -1.08 27.88 -16.10
C GLN A 564 0.29 28.54 -15.83
N PRO A 565 1.38 28.06 -16.45
CA PRO A 565 2.73 28.61 -16.22
C PRO A 565 2.81 30.13 -16.40
N GLU A 566 2.12 30.68 -17.40
CA GLU A 566 2.14 32.11 -17.74
C GLU A 566 1.46 32.99 -16.69
N GLN A 567 0.58 32.40 -15.86
CA GLN A 567 -0.19 33.12 -14.84
C GLN A 567 0.42 33.01 -13.44
N GLN A 568 1.47 32.21 -13.28
CA GLN A 568 2.13 32.02 -11.99
C GLN A 568 2.69 33.35 -11.45
N ALA A 569 3.35 34.14 -12.30
CA ALA A 569 3.92 35.44 -11.92
C ALA A 569 2.85 36.45 -11.46
N VAL A 570 1.61 36.36 -11.97
CA VAL A 570 0.48 37.18 -11.51
C VAL A 570 0.10 36.78 -10.09
N MET A 571 -0.02 35.48 -9.83
CA MET A 571 -0.40 34.94 -8.52
C MET A 571 0.68 35.14 -7.44
N GLU A 572 1.94 35.26 -7.83
CA GLU A 572 3.06 35.53 -6.92
C GLU A 572 3.04 36.96 -6.33
N ARG A 573 2.31 37.88 -6.98
CA ARG A 573 2.08 39.25 -6.49
C ARG A 573 1.12 39.31 -5.31
N TYR A 574 0.46 38.19 -4.97
CA TYR A 574 -0.55 38.17 -3.91
C TYR A 574 -0.17 37.16 -2.82
N GLU A 575 -0.56 37.51 -1.59
CA GLU A 575 -0.52 36.62 -0.44
C GLU A 575 -1.95 36.48 0.11
N VAL A 576 -2.22 35.35 0.74
CA VAL A 576 -3.52 34.99 1.29
C VAL A 576 -3.41 34.69 2.77
N ASN A 577 -4.42 35.08 3.54
CA ASN A 577 -4.57 34.71 4.94
C ASN A 577 -5.95 34.10 5.13
N LEU A 578 -5.98 32.80 5.42
CA LEU A 578 -7.21 32.03 5.65
C LEU A 578 -7.29 31.52 7.09
N SER A 579 -6.71 32.25 8.05
CA SER A 579 -6.65 31.81 9.46
C SER A 579 -8.02 31.60 10.12
N ARG A 580 -9.11 32.09 9.53
CA ARG A 580 -10.49 31.85 10.00
C ARG A 580 -11.19 30.72 9.25
N GLY A 581 -10.49 30.01 8.37
CA GLY A 581 -11.01 28.85 7.64
C GLY A 581 -11.99 29.20 6.53
N VAL A 582 -12.98 28.33 6.36
CA VAL A 582 -14.04 28.47 5.35
C VAL A 582 -15.30 29.03 6.00
N ASN A 583 -15.76 30.18 5.55
CA ASN A 583 -17.01 30.80 5.99
C ASN A 583 -18.10 30.51 4.96
N ILE A 584 -19.08 29.68 5.34
CA ILE A 584 -20.26 29.43 4.51
C ILE A 584 -21.37 30.34 5.02
N VAL A 585 -21.71 31.37 4.24
CA VAL A 585 -22.84 32.24 4.58
C VAL A 585 -24.09 31.39 4.47
N LYS A 586 -24.68 31.07 5.63
CA LYS A 586 -25.97 30.39 5.66
C LYS A 586 -26.98 31.37 5.08
N ASN A 587 -27.56 31.02 3.95
CA ASN A 587 -28.80 31.66 3.50
C ASN A 587 -29.77 31.53 4.67
N SER A 588 -30.04 32.64 5.37
CA SER A 588 -31.17 32.69 6.29
C SER A 588 -32.37 32.14 5.52
N PRO A 589 -33.15 31.21 6.11
CA PRO A 589 -34.27 30.58 5.40
C PRO A 589 -35.05 31.69 4.74
N ALA A 590 -35.11 31.65 3.41
CA ALA A 590 -35.66 32.74 2.62
C ALA A 590 -37.02 33.10 3.24
N PRO A 591 -37.24 34.35 3.68
CA PRO A 591 -38.60 34.78 3.95
C PRO A 591 -39.40 34.43 2.70
N LYS A 592 -40.62 33.89 2.86
CA LYS A 592 -41.47 33.38 1.77
C LYS A 592 -41.76 34.40 0.63
N HIS A 593 -41.23 35.60 0.74
CA HIS A 593 -41.18 36.63 -0.28
C HIS A 593 -39.72 36.84 -0.72
N ALA A 594 -39.39 36.25 -1.87
CA ALA A 594 -38.07 36.21 -2.47
C ALA A 594 -37.53 37.62 -2.77
N VAL A 595 -36.76 38.20 -1.84
CA VAL A 595 -35.76 39.21 -2.19
C VAL A 595 -34.50 38.42 -2.54
N THR A 596 -34.10 38.45 -3.82
CA THR A 596 -32.84 37.88 -4.30
C THR A 596 -31.70 38.41 -3.44
N PHE A 597 -31.09 37.54 -2.65
CA PHE A 597 -29.90 37.88 -1.87
C PHE A 597 -28.76 38.17 -2.85
N THR A 598 -28.48 39.45 -3.07
CA THR A 598 -27.32 39.90 -3.84
C THR A 598 -26.13 39.93 -2.89
N GLY A 599 -25.55 38.77 -2.59
CA GLY A 599 -24.32 38.71 -1.82
C GLY A 599 -23.26 39.61 -2.46
N THR A 600 -22.79 40.59 -1.71
CA THR A 600 -21.83 41.61 -2.17
C THR A 600 -20.42 41.32 -1.66
N TYR A 601 -19.46 42.07 -2.17
CA TYR A 601 -18.08 42.07 -1.68
C TYR A 601 -17.98 42.30 -0.15
N GLU A 602 -18.90 43.09 0.42
CA GLU A 602 -18.90 43.42 1.85
C GLU A 602 -19.23 42.21 2.74
N ASP A 603 -19.85 41.17 2.18
CA ASP A 603 -20.17 39.93 2.88
C ASP A 603 -18.96 38.99 3.01
N ALA A 604 -17.84 39.30 2.33
CA ALA A 604 -16.63 38.49 2.42
C ALA A 604 -16.00 38.58 3.81
N ALA A 605 -15.94 37.45 4.51
CA ALA A 605 -15.34 37.40 5.83
C ALA A 605 -13.83 37.59 5.77
N LYS A 606 -13.34 38.58 6.52
CA LYS A 606 -11.91 38.85 6.67
C LYS A 606 -11.16 37.61 7.14
N ASN A 607 -10.02 37.33 6.50
CA ASN A 607 -9.13 36.19 6.76
C ASN A 607 -9.76 34.79 6.54
N ALA A 608 -10.72 34.67 5.62
CA ALA A 608 -11.40 33.41 5.31
C ALA A 608 -11.56 33.21 3.80
N VAL A 609 -11.90 31.97 3.41
CA VAL A 609 -12.55 31.69 2.12
C VAL A 609 -14.04 31.77 2.36
N THR A 610 -14.74 32.70 1.71
CA THR A 610 -16.18 32.91 1.93
C THR A 610 -16.99 32.38 0.76
N TYR A 611 -17.96 31.50 1.04
CA TYR A 611 -18.93 31.02 0.06
C TYR A 611 -20.25 31.79 0.21
N LEU A 612 -20.73 32.40 -0.89
CA LEU A 612 -22.02 33.10 -0.94
C LEU A 612 -23.08 32.32 -1.74
N GLY A 613 -22.67 31.37 -2.59
CA GLY A 613 -23.56 30.51 -3.38
C GLY A 613 -24.02 31.10 -4.72
N GLY A 614 -24.58 30.23 -5.58
CA GLY A 614 -24.78 30.49 -7.02
C GLY A 614 -25.76 31.59 -7.45
N ASN A 615 -26.37 32.33 -6.52
CA ASN A 615 -27.19 33.51 -6.83
C ASN A 615 -26.46 34.83 -6.53
N ALA A 616 -25.26 34.78 -5.94
CA ALA A 616 -24.45 35.95 -5.65
C ALA A 616 -23.73 36.47 -6.90
N HIS A 617 -23.20 37.70 -6.84
CA HIS A 617 -22.41 38.28 -7.94
C HIS A 617 -21.19 37.43 -8.31
N HIS A 618 -20.62 36.76 -7.30
CA HIS A 618 -19.57 35.75 -7.39
C HIS A 618 -19.89 34.64 -6.39
N ASP A 619 -19.54 33.39 -6.72
CA ASP A 619 -19.86 32.25 -5.88
C ASP A 619 -19.10 32.27 -4.55
N ALA A 620 -17.85 32.75 -4.58
CA ALA A 620 -16.97 32.80 -3.43
C ALA A 620 -15.95 33.95 -3.48
N TYR A 621 -15.26 34.16 -2.36
CA TYR A 621 -14.21 35.16 -2.18
C TYR A 621 -13.05 34.62 -1.36
N ILE A 622 -11.83 35.06 -1.66
CA ILE A 622 -10.59 34.69 -0.97
C ILE A 622 -9.93 35.94 -0.39
N TRP A 623 -9.61 35.94 0.91
CA TRP A 623 -9.02 37.11 1.56
C TRP A 623 -7.51 37.25 1.33
N CYS A 624 -7.10 38.31 0.64
CA CYS A 624 -5.75 38.51 0.13
C CYS A 624 -5.15 39.89 0.48
N ARG A 625 -3.87 40.05 0.14
CA ARG A 625 -3.15 41.33 0.05
C ARG A 625 -2.12 41.26 -1.07
N GLU A 626 -1.60 42.41 -1.48
CA GLU A 626 -0.42 42.44 -2.35
C GLU A 626 0.85 42.09 -1.58
N ALA A 627 1.66 41.22 -2.19
CA ALA A 627 2.97 40.81 -1.72
C ALA A 627 3.93 42.02 -1.76
N PRO A 628 4.86 42.14 -0.81
CA PRO A 628 5.85 43.20 -0.84
C PRO A 628 6.85 42.98 -1.99
N LEU A 629 6.89 43.91 -2.94
CA LEU A 629 7.95 43.98 -3.95
C LEU A 629 9.01 45.00 -3.49
N ASN A 630 10.30 44.72 -3.69
CA ASN A 630 11.31 45.79 -3.64
C ASN A 630 11.20 46.69 -4.89
N ALA A 631 11.96 47.78 -4.88
CA ALA A 631 12.13 48.68 -6.00
C ALA A 631 12.65 48.00 -7.30
N THR A 632 13.26 46.81 -7.21
CA THR A 632 13.71 46.03 -8.38
C THR A 632 12.67 45.01 -8.86
N GLY A 633 11.50 44.93 -8.23
CA GLY A 633 10.44 43.96 -8.56
C GLY A 633 10.67 42.55 -8.02
N GLU A 634 11.71 42.33 -7.22
CA GLU A 634 12.01 41.08 -6.52
C GLU A 634 11.38 41.05 -5.11
N ARG A 635 11.20 39.84 -4.56
CA ARG A 635 10.62 39.66 -3.23
C ARG A 635 11.60 40.07 -2.12
N VAL A 636 11.18 41.02 -1.28
CA VAL A 636 11.92 41.36 -0.05
C VAL A 636 11.62 40.34 1.04
N GLN A 637 12.60 39.54 1.43
CA GLN A 637 12.51 38.70 2.63
C GLN A 637 12.82 39.47 3.95
N ALA A 638 13.19 40.75 3.86
CA ALA A 638 13.57 41.55 5.02
C ALA A 638 12.36 42.01 5.86
N LYS A 639 12.58 42.11 7.19
CA LYS A 639 11.64 42.72 8.17
C LYS A 639 11.28 44.14 7.72
N MET A 640 10.09 44.29 7.14
CA MET A 640 9.51 45.58 6.74
C MET A 640 9.35 46.53 7.95
N PRO A 641 9.54 47.86 7.75
CA PRO A 641 9.21 48.88 8.75
C PRO A 641 7.74 48.80 9.20
N LYS A 642 7.47 49.07 10.48
CA LYS A 642 6.19 48.83 11.18
C LYS A 642 4.97 49.66 10.71
N GLU A 643 5.10 50.57 9.74
CA GLU A 643 4.09 51.63 9.53
C GLU A 643 3.32 51.66 8.19
N GLN A 644 3.58 50.75 7.24
CA GLN A 644 2.69 50.61 6.09
C GLN A 644 1.69 49.47 6.32
N THR A 645 0.50 49.82 6.82
CA THR A 645 -0.68 48.94 6.86
C THR A 645 -1.09 48.60 5.42
N LYS A 646 -0.57 47.48 4.91
CA LYS A 646 -0.95 46.95 3.60
C LYS A 646 -2.46 46.79 3.52
N SER A 647 -3.06 47.30 2.44
CA SER A 647 -4.47 47.08 2.16
C SER A 647 -4.73 45.59 1.94
N THR A 648 -5.65 45.04 2.73
CA THR A 648 -6.17 43.68 2.56
C THR A 648 -7.54 43.75 1.92
N PHE A 649 -7.84 42.83 1.01
CA PHE A 649 -9.07 42.84 0.22
C PHE A 649 -9.51 41.42 -0.15
N ALA A 650 -10.76 41.26 -0.58
CA ALA A 650 -11.28 39.99 -1.04
C ALA A 650 -11.13 39.83 -2.56
N ILE A 651 -10.53 38.74 -3.02
CA ILE A 651 -10.45 38.41 -4.45
C ILE A 651 -11.63 37.51 -4.80
N PRO A 652 -12.46 37.87 -5.80
CA PRO A 652 -13.58 37.04 -6.23
C PRO A 652 -13.11 35.73 -6.88
N LEU A 653 -13.82 34.65 -6.57
CA LEU A 653 -13.64 33.30 -7.08
C LEU A 653 -14.95 32.83 -7.72
N LEU A 654 -14.94 32.59 -9.02
CA LEU A 654 -16.10 32.15 -9.80
C LEU A 654 -15.97 30.66 -10.17
N LEU A 655 -16.98 29.87 -9.81
CA LEU A 655 -17.07 28.43 -10.04
C LEU A 655 -17.94 28.18 -11.28
N ARG A 656 -17.33 27.77 -12.40
CA ARG A 656 -18.03 27.65 -13.70
C ARG A 656 -18.71 26.28 -13.93
N HIS A 657 -20.00 26.17 -13.66
CA HIS A 657 -20.77 24.93 -13.82
C HIS A 657 -21.11 24.50 -15.27
N GLU A 658 -20.91 25.36 -16.28
CA GLU A 658 -21.36 25.10 -17.65
C GLU A 658 -20.22 25.14 -18.69
N THR A 659 -20.44 24.45 -19.82
CA THR A 659 -19.58 24.47 -21.00
C THR A 659 -19.32 25.90 -21.48
N ARG A 660 -18.03 26.28 -21.56
CA ARG A 660 -17.47 27.51 -22.13
C ARG A 660 -18.51 28.63 -22.38
N LYS A 661 -19.02 29.27 -21.32
CA LYS A 661 -19.59 30.62 -21.49
C LYS A 661 -18.57 31.47 -22.24
N ALA A 662 -18.99 32.07 -23.35
CA ALA A 662 -18.11 32.94 -24.15
C ALA A 662 -17.55 34.05 -23.24
N LEU A 663 -16.32 34.47 -23.50
CA LEU A 663 -15.65 35.56 -22.77
C LEU A 663 -16.52 36.83 -22.66
N SER A 664 -17.36 37.07 -23.68
CA SER A 664 -18.34 38.15 -23.70
C SER A 664 -19.33 38.13 -22.52
N HIS A 665 -19.65 36.97 -21.95
CA HIS A 665 -20.51 36.86 -20.77
C HIS A 665 -19.78 37.19 -19.45
N LEU A 666 -18.44 37.19 -19.46
CA LEU A 666 -17.62 37.51 -18.28
C LEU A 666 -17.31 39.01 -18.20
N GLU A 667 -17.39 39.73 -19.31
CA GLU A 667 -17.15 41.19 -19.35
C GLU A 667 -18.07 41.98 -18.41
N PRO A 668 -19.40 41.74 -18.37
CA PRO A 668 -20.28 42.45 -17.45
C PRO A 668 -19.91 42.22 -15.98
N GLN A 669 -19.61 40.96 -15.59
CA GLN A 669 -19.20 40.61 -14.23
C GLN A 669 -17.87 41.28 -13.85
N ARG A 670 -16.93 41.36 -14.80
CA ARG A 670 -15.65 42.07 -14.61
C ARG A 670 -15.87 43.57 -14.45
N ARG A 671 -16.64 44.21 -15.34
CA ARG A 671 -16.94 45.65 -15.26
C ARG A 671 -17.63 45.99 -13.94
N GLN A 672 -18.56 45.15 -13.49
CA GLN A 672 -19.21 45.29 -12.19
C GLN A 672 -18.22 45.14 -11.03
N SER A 673 -17.30 44.18 -11.09
CA SER A 673 -16.28 44.00 -10.05
C SER A 673 -15.35 45.22 -9.93
N LYS A 674 -14.92 45.79 -11.07
CA LYS A 674 -14.10 47.02 -11.11
C LYS A 674 -14.88 48.26 -10.65
N ALA A 675 -16.18 48.31 -10.90
CA ALA A 675 -17.04 49.41 -10.47
C ALA A 675 -17.36 49.35 -8.96
N ALA A 676 -17.55 48.15 -8.41
CA ALA A 676 -17.89 47.94 -7.00
C ALA A 676 -16.72 48.21 -6.04
N SER A 677 -15.48 47.99 -6.49
CA SER A 677 -14.30 48.32 -5.68
C SER A 677 -13.10 48.64 -6.58
N LYS A 678 -12.54 49.84 -6.41
CA LYS A 678 -11.27 50.25 -7.04
C LYS A 678 -10.09 49.33 -6.67
N GLN A 679 -10.27 48.45 -5.67
CA GLN A 679 -9.23 47.54 -5.17
C GLN A 679 -9.25 46.15 -5.82
N VAL A 680 -10.33 45.75 -6.51
CA VAL A 680 -10.41 44.41 -7.12
C VAL A 680 -9.75 44.42 -8.50
N THR A 681 -8.48 44.02 -8.55
CA THR A 681 -7.68 43.93 -9.78
C THR A 681 -7.67 42.54 -10.40
N LEU A 682 -8.00 41.49 -9.63
CA LEU A 682 -7.88 40.09 -10.02
C LEU A 682 -9.21 39.34 -9.88
N LEU A 683 -9.54 38.49 -10.85
CA LEU A 683 -10.64 37.53 -10.82
C LEU A 683 -10.08 36.11 -10.97
N LEU A 684 -10.50 35.20 -10.09
CA LEU A 684 -10.12 33.80 -10.14
C LEU A 684 -11.25 32.98 -10.77
N LEU A 685 -11.00 32.42 -11.96
CA LEU A 685 -11.97 31.57 -12.68
C LEU A 685 -11.60 30.10 -12.50
N VAL A 686 -12.42 29.37 -11.75
CA VAL A 686 -12.25 27.94 -11.54
C VAL A 686 -12.97 27.17 -12.64
N ASN A 687 -12.25 26.25 -13.28
CA ASN A 687 -12.76 25.38 -14.33
C ASN A 687 -12.44 23.94 -13.95
N GLN A 688 -13.32 23.00 -14.31
CA GLN A 688 -13.09 21.59 -14.05
C GLN A 688 -11.77 21.08 -14.65
N LYS A 689 -11.48 21.47 -15.89
CA LYS A 689 -10.31 21.04 -16.69
C LYS A 689 -9.41 22.23 -17.02
N PRO A 690 -8.14 21.99 -17.45
CA PRO A 690 -7.28 23.05 -17.98
C PRO A 690 -8.01 23.87 -19.05
N CYS A 691 -7.90 25.19 -18.95
CA CYS A 691 -8.45 26.13 -19.93
C CYS A 691 -7.36 27.10 -20.38
N ASP A 692 -7.45 27.53 -21.64
CA ASP A 692 -6.53 28.51 -22.20
C ASP A 692 -6.64 29.84 -21.47
N VAL A 693 -5.49 30.49 -21.30
CA VAL A 693 -5.42 31.83 -20.71
C VAL A 693 -6.12 32.82 -21.65
N CYS A 694 -6.94 33.71 -21.09
CA CYS A 694 -7.47 34.84 -21.84
C CYS A 694 -6.34 35.82 -22.12
N LYS A 695 -5.83 35.85 -23.36
CA LYS A 695 -4.65 36.65 -23.75
C LYS A 695 -4.80 38.13 -23.39
N ASP A 696 -5.97 38.70 -23.62
CA ASP A 696 -6.26 40.11 -23.34
C ASP A 696 -6.39 40.41 -21.83
N HIS A 697 -6.52 39.37 -21.00
CA HIS A 697 -6.76 39.47 -19.56
C HIS A 697 -5.81 38.60 -18.73
N VAL A 698 -4.61 38.31 -19.25
CA VAL A 698 -3.62 37.46 -18.57
C VAL A 698 -3.29 37.93 -17.15
N ASN A 699 -3.30 39.24 -16.91
CA ASN A 699 -2.99 39.88 -15.63
C ASN A 699 -4.21 40.08 -14.71
N ASP A 700 -5.43 40.02 -15.26
CA ASP A 700 -6.67 40.39 -14.55
C ASP A 700 -7.55 39.16 -14.26
N ILE A 701 -7.41 38.08 -15.03
CA ILE A 701 -8.23 36.86 -14.92
C ILE A 701 -7.31 35.64 -14.88
N VAL A 702 -7.31 34.93 -13.76
CA VAL A 702 -6.50 33.71 -13.59
C VAL A 702 -7.37 32.47 -13.71
N MET A 703 -6.95 31.55 -14.58
CA MET A 703 -7.63 30.28 -14.83
C MET A 703 -7.09 29.23 -13.85
N ILE A 704 -7.97 28.65 -13.05
CA ILE A 704 -7.65 27.60 -12.08
C ILE A 704 -8.23 26.28 -12.55
N ASN A 705 -7.39 25.25 -12.64
CA ASN A 705 -7.77 23.88 -12.97
C ASN A 705 -8.13 23.09 -11.70
N ALA A 706 -9.43 22.93 -11.44
CA ALA A 706 -9.91 22.16 -10.30
C ALA A 706 -9.52 20.68 -10.34
N ALA A 707 -9.45 20.05 -11.52
CA ALA A 707 -9.02 18.65 -11.62
C ALA A 707 -7.56 18.44 -11.21
N ALA A 708 -6.72 19.46 -11.24
CA ALA A 708 -5.36 19.39 -10.71
C ALA A 708 -5.28 19.65 -9.20
N MET A 709 -6.35 20.16 -8.58
CA MET A 709 -6.36 20.64 -7.20
C MET A 709 -7.30 19.88 -6.27
N SER A 710 -8.36 19.24 -6.77
CA SER A 710 -9.34 18.55 -5.93
C SER A 710 -9.58 17.12 -6.41
N ASN A 711 -9.58 16.18 -5.46
CA ASN A 711 -9.98 14.79 -5.68
C ASN A 711 -11.49 14.61 -5.92
N THR A 712 -12.32 15.62 -5.66
CA THR A 712 -13.77 15.58 -5.90
C THR A 712 -14.20 16.33 -7.16
N SER A 713 -13.25 16.82 -7.96
CA SER A 713 -13.50 17.50 -9.25
C SER A 713 -14.23 16.67 -10.30
N TRP A 714 -14.26 15.34 -10.16
CA TRP A 714 -15.01 14.44 -11.03
C TRP A 714 -16.54 14.55 -10.84
N LEU A 715 -16.99 15.21 -9.77
CA LEU A 715 -18.41 15.53 -9.55
C LEU A 715 -18.95 16.64 -10.43
N TRP A 716 -18.03 17.47 -10.92
CA TRP A 716 -18.36 18.68 -11.66
C TRP A 716 -18.95 18.34 -13.03
#